data_AF-A0A3R7X2Y2-F1
#
_entry.id   AF-A0A3R7X2Y2-F1
#
_cell.length_a   1.000
_cell.length_b   1.000
_cell.length_c   1.000
_cell.angle_alpha   90.00
_cell.angle_beta   90.00
_cell.angle_gamma   90.00
#
_symmetry.space_group_name_H-M   'P 1'
#
loop_
_entity.id
_entity.type
_entity.pdbx_description
1 polymer ?
#
loop_
_entity_poly.entity_id
_entity_poly.type
_entity_poly.pdbx_seq_one_letter_code
_entity_poly.pdbx_strand_id
1 'polypeptide(L)'
;MTDADDLLRMFQSITTNDHDDLVQQFSKILQCDAPTSTFFLESSNWNVETAANMYLTTTGAATLGSTDMYQMAQPEARFLSDLSAAQSALLLPLQPVQLRLSFQNVGSAPWPEHTSLVLSQGFHFNAPPQVQVESVDVGCTVDVNLSLIMPAESGTHYGNWRLMWEGGYFGDPVWVVLTVVDDKGRDLTDDGAATASMDYTVEPDCEGVMTQGEDAPFLIKGDEGFNLKHEFRELVSMAFQVSLASLVRMGLTAIDSAFLGHLGVQALAASSLASVWMAVPLYGVWSGISCLVTLCGQALGAQNYQLAGIWLQFGVIICFFMSLVSAVYYWNIGILLRMSTSDEEVVELGIRFARIMALTIFPSLTYACMRLYFQSMSIVLPTTLVGLASVGVAVGANYMLIYGTATWPGMGFDGSPWATVIACLFQPTALYLYCVVWKKYHLRAWGGWKLDELTWERFYTFTSLGVPMAFNSFITNLASAGVAVMAAKMGPEIVAANAIVTQFWTLLYAFFWGFGCATQTKVAFYLGAGKPTSAKAVTKIGAICTIVNAVVLAAVILSLRHRIFIVYTNDESLLQLAGVAVPIFVSAYFLESLEMFMAAVLTGMGEVRVIFWTALFATWCVQLPVCYVWAFVFDAGFASLWNAVCTMEAVKLVIFAVVLARVDWDVVTDRAIQASEAKRPSKDDDETELRHQNEQLVELSDIFNGPTMAGAPRTPLASAAVTPSSTRMRKRTLSYGAVVSDQAGHV
;
A
#
# COMPACT_ATOMS: atom_id res chain seq x y z
N MET A 1 -41.24 28.92 24.93
CA MET A 1 -40.26 29.84 24.34
C MET A 1 -39.53 29.02 23.30
N THR A 2 -40.18 28.86 22.15
CA THR A 2 -40.02 29.66 20.90
C THR A 2 -38.80 29.20 20.12
N ASP A 3 -39.08 28.73 18.89
CA ASP A 3 -38.27 28.05 17.88
C ASP A 3 -36.74 27.99 18.06
N ALA A 4 -36.14 26.88 17.59
CA ALA A 4 -34.69 26.73 17.43
C ALA A 4 -34.06 27.95 16.72
N ASP A 5 -34.81 28.60 15.82
CA ASP A 5 -34.43 29.84 15.13
C ASP A 5 -34.27 31.06 16.05
N ASP A 6 -35.07 31.18 17.12
CA ASP A 6 -34.94 32.26 18.12
C ASP A 6 -33.72 32.04 19.02
N LEU A 7 -33.42 30.78 19.36
CA LEU A 7 -32.19 30.41 20.09
C LEU A 7 -30.95 30.69 19.25
N LEU A 8 -30.94 30.31 17.98
CA LEU A 8 -29.84 30.57 17.05
C LEU A 8 -29.61 32.08 16.86
N ARG A 9 -30.66 32.90 16.81
CA ARG A 9 -30.54 34.37 16.78
C ARG A 9 -29.90 34.94 18.04
N MET A 10 -30.20 34.39 19.21
CA MET A 10 -29.53 34.81 20.46
C MET A 10 -28.05 34.45 20.44
N PHE A 11 -27.67 33.28 19.89
CA PHE A 11 -26.25 32.91 19.74
C PHE A 11 -25.49 33.78 18.74
N GLN A 12 -26.14 34.22 17.65
CA GLN A 12 -25.54 35.16 16.70
C GLN A 12 -25.26 36.54 17.29
N SER A 13 -25.86 36.88 18.44
CA SER A 13 -25.59 38.13 19.15
C SER A 13 -24.34 38.10 20.05
N ILE A 14 -23.70 36.94 20.21
CA ILE A 14 -22.46 36.79 20.97
C ILE A 14 -21.29 37.25 20.11
N THR A 15 -20.69 38.41 20.45
CA THR A 15 -19.55 38.98 19.72
C THR A 15 -18.23 38.94 20.51
N THR A 16 -18.12 38.08 21.53
CA THR A 16 -16.90 37.96 22.34
C THR A 16 -15.96 36.91 21.79
N ASN A 17 -14.65 37.17 21.87
CA ASN A 17 -13.58 36.23 21.52
C ASN A 17 -12.92 35.62 22.77
N ASP A 18 -13.41 35.95 23.97
CA ASP A 18 -12.90 35.39 25.22
C ASP A 18 -13.64 34.08 25.55
N HIS A 19 -12.87 32.99 25.69
CA HIS A 19 -13.40 31.64 25.85
C HIS A 19 -14.18 31.47 27.17
N ASP A 20 -13.72 32.07 28.26
CA ASP A 20 -14.38 31.94 29.58
C ASP A 20 -15.73 32.69 29.59
N ASP A 21 -15.75 33.85 28.94
CA ASP A 21 -16.95 34.70 28.81
C ASP A 21 -17.96 34.07 27.85
N LEU A 22 -17.49 33.37 26.82
CA LEU A 22 -18.31 32.64 25.86
C LEU A 22 -18.95 31.40 26.50
N VAL A 23 -18.22 30.66 27.35
CA VAL A 23 -18.79 29.56 28.16
C VAL A 23 -19.87 30.09 29.11
N GLN A 24 -19.66 31.24 29.76
CA GLN A 24 -20.67 31.85 30.64
C GLN A 24 -21.92 32.31 29.89
N GLN A 25 -21.77 32.90 28.69
CA GLN A 25 -22.91 33.31 27.89
C GLN A 25 -23.67 32.11 27.33
N PHE A 26 -22.96 31.08 26.86
CA PHE A 26 -23.55 29.86 26.33
C PHE A 26 -24.34 29.10 27.42
N SER A 27 -23.75 28.92 28.60
CA SER A 27 -24.43 28.33 29.77
C SER A 27 -25.65 29.12 30.20
N LYS A 28 -25.59 30.46 30.16
CA LYS A 28 -26.72 31.32 30.52
C LYS A 28 -27.88 31.26 29.50
N ILE A 29 -27.58 31.17 28.21
CA ILE A 29 -28.60 31.09 27.15
C ILE A 29 -29.29 29.72 27.16
N LEU A 30 -28.54 28.64 27.34
CA LEU A 30 -29.09 27.27 27.38
C LEU A 30 -29.56 26.81 28.76
N GLN A 31 -29.30 27.60 29.81
CA GLN A 31 -29.55 27.26 31.21
C GLN A 31 -28.89 25.92 31.62
N CYS A 32 -27.69 25.64 31.12
CA CYS A 32 -26.91 24.45 31.46
C CYS A 32 -25.67 24.81 32.29
N ASP A 33 -25.02 23.81 32.87
CA ASP A 33 -23.80 23.99 33.67
C ASP A 33 -22.59 24.32 32.78
N ALA A 34 -21.62 25.05 33.37
CA ALA A 34 -20.41 25.47 32.67
C ALA A 34 -19.60 24.30 32.07
N PRO A 35 -19.40 23.15 32.75
CA PRO A 35 -18.69 22.00 32.17
C PRO A 35 -19.36 21.45 30.91
N THR A 36 -20.69 21.33 30.91
CA THR A 36 -21.44 20.87 29.74
C THR A 36 -21.33 21.87 28.59
N SER A 37 -21.38 23.17 28.88
CA SER A 37 -21.15 24.22 27.87
C SER A 37 -19.74 24.14 27.28
N THR A 38 -18.71 23.97 28.12
CA THR A 38 -17.32 23.82 27.69
C THR A 38 -17.15 22.58 26.80
N PHE A 39 -17.75 21.45 27.17
CA PHE A 39 -17.68 20.22 26.36
C PHE A 39 -18.23 20.43 24.93
N PHE A 40 -19.41 21.04 24.79
CA PHE A 40 -20.01 21.27 23.47
C PHE A 40 -19.24 22.31 22.64
N LEU A 41 -18.71 23.35 23.30
CA LEU A 41 -17.87 24.34 22.66
C LEU A 41 -16.53 23.76 22.21
N GLU A 42 -15.84 22.98 23.05
CA GLU A 42 -14.57 22.32 22.68
C GLU A 42 -14.76 21.29 21.56
N SER A 43 -15.79 20.45 21.67
CA SER A 43 -16.10 19.45 20.63
C SER A 43 -16.51 20.07 19.30
N SER A 44 -16.98 21.32 19.31
CA SER A 44 -17.33 22.09 18.12
C SER A 44 -16.24 23.09 17.70
N ASN A 45 -15.02 22.95 18.23
CA ASN A 45 -13.88 23.83 17.99
C ASN A 45 -14.23 25.33 18.18
N TRP A 46 -14.98 25.61 19.24
CA TRP A 46 -15.46 26.94 19.66
C TRP A 46 -16.41 27.64 18.68
N ASN A 47 -17.00 26.90 17.73
CA ASN A 47 -18.10 27.40 16.91
C ASN A 47 -19.43 27.29 17.67
N VAL A 48 -20.00 28.44 18.02
CA VAL A 48 -21.23 28.56 18.84
C VAL A 48 -22.45 27.96 18.14
N GLU A 49 -22.57 28.11 16.83
CA GLU A 49 -23.72 27.61 16.06
C GLU A 49 -23.70 26.08 15.99
N THR A 50 -22.52 25.51 15.72
CA THR A 50 -22.33 24.06 15.72
C THR A 50 -22.54 23.48 17.12
N ALA A 51 -22.02 24.14 18.17
CA ALA A 51 -22.21 23.71 19.55
C ALA A 51 -23.68 23.76 19.98
N ALA A 52 -24.41 24.81 19.60
CA ALA A 52 -25.84 24.95 19.88
C ALA A 52 -26.66 23.87 19.17
N ASN A 53 -26.38 23.61 17.89
CA ASN A 53 -27.03 22.54 17.15
C ASN A 53 -26.73 21.16 17.76
N MET A 54 -25.48 20.91 18.13
CA MET A 54 -25.09 19.64 18.77
C MET A 54 -25.80 19.48 20.13
N TYR A 55 -25.89 20.55 20.93
CA TYR A 55 -26.64 20.55 22.18
C TYR A 55 -28.13 20.31 21.95
N LEU A 56 -28.77 21.02 21.03
CA LEU A 56 -30.20 20.87 20.71
C LEU A 56 -30.53 19.48 20.16
N THR A 57 -29.63 18.89 19.37
CA THR A 57 -29.81 17.52 18.87
C THR A 57 -29.70 16.51 20.02
N THR A 58 -28.83 16.77 20.99
CA THR A 58 -28.59 15.89 22.15
C THR A 58 -29.68 16.04 23.22
N THR A 59 -30.18 17.26 23.46
CA THR A 59 -31.13 17.59 24.54
C THR A 59 -32.57 17.79 24.07
N GLY A 60 -32.80 18.07 22.78
CA GLY A 60 -34.13 18.03 22.16
C GLY A 60 -34.74 16.62 22.15
N ALA A 61 -33.93 15.59 22.43
CA ALA A 61 -34.37 14.23 22.75
C ALA A 61 -34.74 14.03 24.25
N ALA A 62 -34.48 15.03 25.12
CA ALA A 62 -34.52 14.89 26.58
C ALA A 62 -35.36 15.96 27.33
N THR A 63 -36.08 16.85 26.64
CA THR A 63 -36.95 17.85 27.30
C THR A 63 -38.44 17.60 27.07
N LEU A 64 -39.01 16.66 27.82
CA LEU A 64 -40.37 16.76 28.36
C LEU A 64 -40.30 16.24 29.81
N GLY A 65 -40.53 17.15 30.75
CA GLY A 65 -40.26 16.96 32.17
C GLY A 65 -41.05 15.82 32.81
N SER A 66 -40.41 15.26 33.82
CA SER A 66 -40.94 14.34 34.83
C SER A 66 -42.34 14.71 35.32
N THR A 67 -43.29 13.80 35.19
CA THR A 67 -44.36 13.60 36.16
C THR A 67 -44.74 12.12 36.15
N ASP A 68 -44.82 11.52 37.33
CA ASP A 68 -45.05 10.10 37.59
C ASP A 68 -46.12 9.43 36.70
N MET A 69 -45.78 8.35 36.00
CA MET A 69 -46.60 7.14 35.83
C MET A 69 -45.95 6.13 34.88
N TYR A 70 -45.67 4.93 35.39
CA TYR A 70 -45.35 3.67 34.70
C TYR A 70 -44.15 3.64 33.72
N GLN A 71 -43.17 2.78 34.04
CA GLN A 71 -42.17 2.29 33.09
C GLN A 71 -42.85 1.63 31.88
N MET A 72 -43.11 2.40 30.82
CA MET A 72 -43.34 1.85 29.48
C MET A 72 -41.96 1.61 28.84
N ALA A 73 -41.66 0.36 28.51
CA ALA A 73 -40.45 0.01 27.77
C ALA A 73 -40.45 0.76 26.42
N GLN A 74 -39.33 1.41 26.08
CA GLN A 74 -39.20 2.07 24.78
C GLN A 74 -39.29 1.02 23.66
N PRO A 75 -40.05 1.28 22.58
CA PRO A 75 -40.15 0.35 21.46
C PRO A 75 -38.81 0.30 20.72
N GLU A 76 -38.38 -0.91 20.35
CA GLU A 76 -37.16 -1.12 19.56
C GLU A 76 -37.51 -1.86 18.27
N ALA A 77 -36.91 -1.43 17.17
CA ALA A 77 -37.14 -2.00 15.86
C ALA A 77 -35.80 -2.17 15.13
N ARG A 78 -35.62 -3.33 14.51
CA ARG A 78 -34.47 -3.62 13.64
C ARG A 78 -34.94 -3.69 12.19
N PHE A 79 -34.23 -3.00 11.30
CA PHE A 79 -34.49 -3.13 9.87
C PHE A 79 -33.84 -4.42 9.33
N LEU A 80 -34.62 -5.26 8.66
CA LEU A 80 -34.13 -6.56 8.17
C LEU A 80 -33.67 -6.50 6.72
N SER A 81 -34.53 -6.02 5.81
CA SER A 81 -34.20 -5.88 4.38
C SER A 81 -35.28 -5.10 3.64
N ASP A 82 -34.89 -4.53 2.49
CA ASP A 82 -35.82 -4.05 1.47
C ASP A 82 -36.01 -5.19 0.44
N LEU A 83 -37.24 -5.68 0.27
CA LEU A 83 -37.59 -6.76 -0.66
C LEU A 83 -38.01 -6.24 -2.04
N SER A 84 -37.75 -4.98 -2.35
CA SER A 84 -38.16 -4.37 -3.61
C SER A 84 -37.16 -4.60 -4.75
N ALA A 85 -37.68 -4.95 -5.93
CA ALA A 85 -36.88 -5.08 -7.16
C ALA A 85 -36.31 -3.74 -7.68
N ALA A 86 -36.57 -2.62 -6.99
CA ALA A 86 -36.33 -1.27 -7.48
C ALA A 86 -34.94 -0.72 -7.16
N GLN A 87 -34.23 -1.24 -6.15
CA GLN A 87 -32.90 -0.72 -5.76
C GLN A 87 -31.82 -0.92 -6.84
N SER A 88 -32.03 -1.88 -7.76
CA SER A 88 -31.08 -2.22 -8.83
C SER A 88 -31.57 -1.83 -10.23
N ALA A 89 -32.76 -1.22 -10.34
CA ALA A 89 -33.38 -0.89 -11.61
C ALA A 89 -33.13 0.56 -12.01
N LEU A 90 -32.83 0.81 -13.29
CA LEU A 90 -32.81 2.18 -13.84
C LEU A 90 -34.25 2.69 -13.93
N LEU A 91 -34.58 3.72 -13.16
CA LEU A 91 -35.93 4.26 -13.06
C LEU A 91 -36.10 5.48 -13.97
N LEU A 92 -37.26 5.59 -14.61
CA LEU A 92 -37.60 6.75 -15.43
C LEU A 92 -38.17 7.92 -14.60
N PRO A 93 -38.08 9.16 -15.12
CA PRO A 93 -38.70 10.31 -14.47
C PRO A 93 -40.21 10.10 -14.29
N LEU A 94 -40.75 10.52 -13.15
CA LEU A 94 -42.18 10.42 -12.79
C LEU A 94 -42.75 9.00 -12.71
N GLN A 95 -41.90 7.96 -12.74
CA GLN A 95 -42.34 6.57 -12.61
C GLN A 95 -42.77 6.27 -11.15
N PRO A 96 -43.94 5.64 -10.94
CA PRO A 96 -44.35 5.16 -9.62
C PRO A 96 -43.61 3.87 -9.26
N VAL A 97 -43.11 3.78 -8.02
CA VAL A 97 -42.35 2.65 -7.47
C VAL A 97 -42.94 2.25 -6.13
N GLN A 98 -43.05 0.95 -5.87
CA GLN A 98 -43.41 0.42 -4.55
C GLN A 98 -42.22 -0.28 -3.91
N LEU A 99 -41.82 0.21 -2.74
CA LEU A 99 -40.82 -0.43 -1.88
C LEU A 99 -41.51 -1.26 -0.81
N ARG A 100 -40.94 -2.40 -0.45
CA ARG A 100 -41.44 -3.26 0.63
C ARG A 100 -40.36 -3.38 1.70
N LEU A 101 -40.55 -2.66 2.79
CA LEU A 101 -39.58 -2.54 3.88
C LEU A 101 -39.96 -3.50 5.02
N SER A 102 -39.06 -4.40 5.39
CA SER A 102 -39.30 -5.37 6.46
C SER A 102 -38.63 -4.97 7.77
N PHE A 103 -39.39 -4.91 8.85
CA PHE A 103 -38.92 -4.55 10.19
C PHE A 103 -39.24 -5.65 11.19
N GLN A 104 -38.39 -5.82 12.20
CA GLN A 104 -38.60 -6.74 13.32
C GLN A 104 -38.69 -5.98 14.64
N ASN A 105 -39.66 -6.34 15.48
CA ASN A 105 -39.67 -5.89 16.87
C ASN A 105 -38.62 -6.66 17.69
N VAL A 106 -37.55 -5.98 18.10
CA VAL A 106 -36.47 -6.56 18.93
C VAL A 106 -36.55 -6.12 20.39
N GLY A 107 -37.56 -5.32 20.74
CA GLY A 107 -37.77 -4.79 22.08
C GLY A 107 -38.39 -5.78 23.06
N SER A 108 -38.71 -5.31 24.26
CA SER A 108 -39.28 -6.12 25.34
C SER A 108 -40.81 -6.04 25.46
N ALA A 109 -41.46 -5.24 24.61
CA ALA A 109 -42.91 -5.04 24.57
C ALA A 109 -43.40 -4.92 23.10
N PRO A 110 -44.69 -5.22 22.82
CA PRO A 110 -45.27 -4.99 21.50
C PRO A 110 -45.22 -3.50 21.12
N TRP A 111 -45.14 -3.20 19.82
CA TRP A 111 -45.13 -1.81 19.37
C TRP A 111 -46.45 -1.09 19.69
N PRO A 112 -46.43 0.21 20.05
CA PRO A 112 -47.63 0.98 20.32
C PRO A 112 -48.61 1.05 19.14
N GLU A 113 -49.91 1.14 19.43
CA GLU A 113 -51.02 1.18 18.44
C GLU A 113 -51.00 2.39 17.46
N HIS A 114 -50.08 3.35 17.65
CA HIS A 114 -49.91 4.55 16.82
C HIS A 114 -48.51 4.65 16.19
N THR A 115 -47.92 3.51 15.86
CA THR A 115 -46.62 3.47 15.18
C THR A 115 -46.77 3.86 13.71
N SER A 116 -45.95 4.79 13.23
CA SER A 116 -45.94 5.19 11.82
C SER A 116 -44.52 5.32 11.26
N LEU A 117 -44.36 5.02 9.97
CA LEU A 117 -43.13 5.27 9.23
C LEU A 117 -43.22 6.66 8.59
N VAL A 118 -42.23 7.51 8.87
CA VAL A 118 -42.21 8.91 8.41
C VAL A 118 -40.87 9.25 7.78
N LEU A 119 -40.89 10.17 6.81
CA LEU A 119 -39.67 10.72 6.24
C LEU A 119 -39.07 11.73 7.23
N SER A 120 -37.90 11.41 7.77
CA SER A 120 -37.20 12.27 8.71
C SER A 120 -36.34 13.32 8.00
N GLN A 121 -35.67 12.94 6.90
CA GLN A 121 -34.77 13.81 6.12
C GLN A 121 -34.69 13.37 4.65
N GLY A 122 -34.37 14.29 3.74
CA GLY A 122 -34.11 13.99 2.32
C GLY A 122 -35.28 14.28 1.38
N PHE A 123 -35.22 13.71 0.18
CA PHE A 123 -36.19 13.96 -0.90
C PHE A 123 -37.53 13.28 -0.59
N HIS A 124 -38.65 14.00 -0.79
CA HIS A 124 -39.98 13.54 -0.37
C HIS A 124 -40.59 12.45 -1.28
N PHE A 125 -40.10 12.32 -2.52
CA PHE A 125 -40.59 11.33 -3.50
C PHE A 125 -42.13 11.31 -3.68
N ASN A 126 -42.82 12.41 -3.37
CA ASN A 126 -44.29 12.49 -3.28
C ASN A 126 -44.94 11.35 -2.47
N ALA A 127 -44.22 10.83 -1.48
CA ALA A 127 -44.68 9.77 -0.61
C ALA A 127 -45.79 10.29 0.34
N PRO A 128 -46.60 9.39 0.93
CA PRO A 128 -47.51 9.78 2.01
C PRO A 128 -46.72 10.35 3.19
N PRO A 129 -47.19 11.42 3.87
CA PRO A 129 -46.45 12.06 4.96
C PRO A 129 -46.23 11.12 6.15
N GLN A 130 -47.14 10.16 6.35
CA GLN A 130 -47.03 9.11 7.36
C GLN A 130 -47.65 7.83 6.82
N VAL A 131 -46.96 6.69 6.97
CA VAL A 131 -47.49 5.36 6.65
C VAL A 131 -47.73 4.63 7.98
N GLN A 132 -48.99 4.32 8.28
CA GLN A 132 -49.37 3.63 9.52
C GLN A 132 -48.83 2.19 9.51
N VAL A 133 -48.26 1.77 10.64
CA VAL A 133 -47.70 0.44 10.85
C VAL A 133 -48.47 -0.23 11.99
N GLU A 134 -48.88 -1.47 11.77
CA GLU A 134 -49.63 -2.23 12.79
C GLU A 134 -48.78 -2.51 14.05
N SER A 135 -49.43 -2.76 15.18
CA SER A 135 -48.75 -3.19 16.41
C SER A 135 -48.09 -4.56 16.19
N VAL A 136 -46.78 -4.64 16.38
CA VAL A 136 -45.99 -5.87 16.18
C VAL A 136 -45.57 -6.43 17.52
N ASP A 137 -45.88 -7.70 17.78
CA ASP A 137 -45.44 -8.43 18.98
C ASP A 137 -43.92 -8.65 19.01
N VAL A 138 -43.36 -8.87 20.20
CA VAL A 138 -41.92 -9.08 20.40
C VAL A 138 -41.42 -10.27 19.58
N GLY A 139 -40.40 -10.04 18.75
CA GLY A 139 -39.79 -11.03 17.87
C GLY A 139 -40.48 -11.21 16.51
N CYS A 140 -41.68 -10.66 16.31
CA CYS A 140 -42.41 -10.70 15.04
C CYS A 140 -41.89 -9.67 14.04
N THR A 141 -42.13 -9.94 12.75
CA THR A 141 -41.75 -9.08 11.63
C THR A 141 -42.98 -8.49 10.94
N VAL A 142 -42.85 -7.28 10.40
CA VAL A 142 -43.88 -6.60 9.61
C VAL A 142 -43.29 -6.04 8.33
N ASP A 143 -44.04 -6.15 7.23
CA ASP A 143 -43.67 -5.59 5.94
C ASP A 143 -44.51 -4.34 5.66
N VAL A 144 -43.85 -3.19 5.54
CA VAL A 144 -44.47 -1.90 5.25
C VAL A 144 -44.28 -1.58 3.77
N ASN A 145 -45.40 -1.39 3.06
CA ASN A 145 -45.37 -1.00 1.64
C ASN A 145 -45.34 0.52 1.50
N LEU A 146 -44.28 1.04 0.88
CA LEU A 146 -44.06 2.46 0.65
C LEU A 146 -44.19 2.79 -0.84
N SER A 147 -45.18 3.61 -1.20
CA SER A 147 -45.40 4.05 -2.59
C SER A 147 -44.71 5.39 -2.84
N LEU A 148 -43.82 5.42 -3.82
CA LEU A 148 -42.98 6.58 -4.18
C LEU A 148 -43.22 6.96 -5.66
N ILE A 149 -43.03 8.23 -5.99
CA ILE A 149 -43.01 8.73 -7.38
C ILE A 149 -41.65 9.38 -7.64
N MET A 150 -40.98 8.95 -8.71
CA MET A 150 -39.65 9.45 -9.04
C MET A 150 -39.67 10.93 -9.45
N PRO A 151 -38.65 11.72 -9.08
CA PRO A 151 -38.54 13.11 -9.51
C PRO A 151 -38.43 13.24 -11.04
N ALA A 152 -38.76 14.42 -11.55
CA ALA A 152 -38.60 14.75 -12.98
C ALA A 152 -37.13 14.96 -13.38
N GLU A 153 -36.26 15.26 -12.40
CA GLU A 153 -34.84 15.54 -12.61
C GLU A 153 -34.00 14.25 -12.53
N SER A 154 -33.18 14.01 -13.55
CA SER A 154 -32.22 12.91 -13.58
C SER A 154 -31.14 13.07 -12.51
N GLY A 155 -30.75 11.99 -11.85
CA GLY A 155 -29.76 11.99 -10.79
C GLY A 155 -30.07 10.99 -9.68
N THR A 156 -29.16 10.87 -8.71
CA THR A 156 -29.35 10.03 -7.53
C THR A 156 -29.99 10.85 -6.41
N HIS A 157 -31.16 10.40 -5.95
CA HIS A 157 -31.95 11.05 -4.91
C HIS A 157 -32.02 10.13 -3.69
N TYR A 158 -32.00 10.70 -2.48
CA TYR A 158 -32.02 9.94 -1.23
C TYR A 158 -33.08 10.45 -0.25
N GLY A 159 -33.65 9.54 0.54
CA GLY A 159 -34.60 9.84 1.61
C GLY A 159 -34.39 8.92 2.81
N ASN A 160 -34.42 9.48 4.01
CA ASN A 160 -34.26 8.76 5.28
C ASN A 160 -35.63 8.61 5.96
N TRP A 161 -36.05 7.36 6.13
CA TRP A 161 -37.33 6.97 6.73
C TRP A 161 -37.10 6.39 8.12
N ARG A 162 -37.92 6.81 9.09
CA ARG A 162 -37.81 6.36 10.49
C ARG A 162 -39.17 6.00 11.06
N LEU A 163 -39.21 4.97 11.91
CA LEU A 163 -40.39 4.65 12.70
C LEU A 163 -40.54 5.69 13.82
N MET A 164 -41.77 6.13 14.03
CA MET A 164 -42.16 7.14 15.00
C MET A 164 -43.33 6.62 15.83
N TRP A 165 -43.28 6.88 17.13
CA TRP A 165 -44.41 6.77 18.05
C TRP A 165 -44.60 8.10 18.80
N GLU A 166 -45.62 8.19 19.65
CA GLU A 166 -45.92 9.40 20.44
C GLU A 166 -44.74 9.92 21.27
N GLY A 167 -43.79 9.04 21.64
CA GLY A 167 -42.58 9.39 22.38
C GLY A 167 -41.33 9.71 21.54
N GLY A 168 -41.40 9.71 20.21
CA GLY A 168 -40.29 10.08 19.31
C GLY A 168 -39.94 9.03 18.26
N TYR A 169 -38.75 9.16 17.66
CA TYR A 169 -38.24 8.18 16.68
C TYR A 169 -37.61 6.98 17.37
N PHE A 170 -37.83 5.78 16.83
CA PHE A 170 -37.21 4.56 17.34
C PHE A 170 -36.78 3.62 16.21
N GLY A 171 -35.85 2.73 16.53
CA GLY A 171 -35.26 1.79 15.58
C GLY A 171 -34.29 2.40 14.56
N ASP A 172 -33.80 1.52 13.68
CA ASP A 172 -32.79 1.85 12.66
C ASP A 172 -33.34 2.83 11.60
N PRO A 173 -32.58 3.86 11.19
CA PRO A 173 -32.94 4.70 10.06
C PRO A 173 -32.83 3.94 8.74
N VAL A 174 -33.84 4.06 7.87
CA VAL A 174 -33.90 3.40 6.57
C VAL A 174 -33.59 4.40 5.47
N TRP A 175 -32.44 4.24 4.82
CA TRP A 175 -32.04 5.06 3.68
C TRP A 175 -32.53 4.44 2.38
N VAL A 176 -33.37 5.19 1.67
CA VAL A 176 -33.82 4.88 0.31
C VAL A 176 -33.00 5.72 -0.65
N VAL A 177 -32.21 5.08 -1.51
CA VAL A 177 -31.38 5.73 -2.53
C VAL A 177 -31.84 5.24 -3.89
N LEU A 178 -32.30 6.14 -4.75
CA LEU A 178 -32.85 5.80 -6.06
C LEU A 178 -32.25 6.70 -7.14
N THR A 179 -31.90 6.11 -8.28
CA THR A 179 -31.27 6.82 -9.40
C THR A 179 -32.24 6.92 -10.58
N VAL A 180 -32.52 8.15 -11.01
CA VAL A 180 -33.39 8.46 -12.16
C VAL A 180 -32.52 8.75 -13.39
N VAL A 181 -32.78 8.04 -14.49
CA VAL A 181 -32.03 8.17 -15.75
C VAL A 181 -32.84 9.00 -16.76
N ASP A 182 -32.15 9.81 -17.56
CA ASP A 182 -32.76 10.67 -18.56
C ASP A 182 -33.38 9.87 -19.73
N ASP A 183 -34.47 10.36 -20.32
CA ASP A 183 -35.33 9.65 -21.31
C ASP A 183 -34.61 9.32 -22.64
N LYS A 184 -33.33 9.69 -22.77
CA LYS A 184 -32.45 9.40 -23.92
C LYS A 184 -31.62 8.12 -23.76
N GLY A 185 -31.76 7.39 -22.65
CA GLY A 185 -31.04 6.13 -22.39
C GLY A 185 -31.62 4.88 -23.05
N ARG A 186 -32.69 4.98 -23.85
CA ARG A 186 -33.47 3.83 -24.37
C ARG A 186 -33.14 3.37 -25.79
N ASP A 187 -32.04 3.80 -26.40
CA ASP A 187 -31.69 3.43 -27.79
C ASP A 187 -30.48 2.48 -27.93
N LEU A 188 -30.04 1.79 -26.87
CA LEU A 188 -28.91 0.85 -26.97
C LEU A 188 -29.18 -0.58 -26.48
N THR A 189 -30.40 -0.93 -26.05
CA THR A 189 -30.73 -2.32 -25.71
C THR A 189 -32.18 -2.64 -26.08
N ASP A 190 -32.48 -2.65 -27.38
CA ASP A 190 -33.60 -3.44 -27.88
C ASP A 190 -33.16 -4.17 -29.15
N ASP A 191 -32.49 -5.29 -28.94
CA ASP A 191 -32.48 -6.39 -29.90
C ASP A 191 -32.22 -7.72 -29.17
N GLY A 192 -33.33 -8.35 -28.77
CA GLY A 192 -33.47 -9.80 -28.78
C GLY A 192 -32.93 -10.59 -27.58
N ALA A 193 -33.82 -10.93 -26.65
CA ALA A 193 -33.84 -12.29 -26.10
C ALA A 193 -35.22 -12.64 -25.53
N ALA A 194 -35.83 -13.63 -26.19
CA ALA A 194 -37.07 -14.27 -25.80
C ALA A 194 -37.02 -14.88 -24.40
N THR A 195 -38.20 -14.91 -23.79
CA THR A 195 -38.67 -15.82 -22.74
C THR A 195 -37.94 -17.17 -22.70
N ALA A 196 -37.23 -17.44 -21.61
CA ALA A 196 -36.90 -18.80 -21.17
C ALA A 196 -36.89 -18.85 -19.64
N SER A 197 -37.94 -19.45 -19.09
CA SER A 197 -38.03 -19.93 -17.72
C SER A 197 -37.01 -21.05 -17.50
N MET A 198 -36.12 -20.90 -16.51
CA MET A 198 -35.32 -22.01 -16.00
C MET A 198 -35.29 -21.94 -14.47
N ASP A 199 -35.97 -22.92 -13.87
CA ASP A 199 -35.93 -23.25 -12.45
C ASP A 199 -34.50 -23.57 -12.02
N TYR A 200 -34.07 -22.97 -10.90
CA TYR A 200 -32.99 -23.48 -10.08
C TYR A 200 -33.50 -23.62 -8.64
N THR A 201 -33.75 -24.87 -8.25
CA THR A 201 -33.91 -25.30 -6.86
C THR A 201 -32.58 -25.19 -6.13
N VAL A 202 -32.51 -24.37 -5.09
CA VAL A 202 -31.42 -24.35 -4.11
C VAL A 202 -31.92 -25.05 -2.84
N GLU A 203 -31.33 -26.20 -2.51
CA GLU A 203 -31.44 -26.77 -1.16
C GLU A 203 -30.57 -25.98 -0.18
N PRO A 204 -31.02 -25.81 1.08
CA PRO A 204 -30.31 -25.02 2.08
C PRO A 204 -29.25 -25.90 2.78
N ASP A 205 -28.07 -25.36 3.05
CA ASP A 205 -27.39 -25.67 4.31
C ASP A 205 -26.21 -24.74 4.64
N CYS A 206 -26.13 -24.46 5.94
CA CYS A 206 -25.06 -23.82 6.73
C CYS A 206 -25.01 -22.28 6.74
N GLU A 207 -25.89 -21.73 7.58
CA GLU A 207 -25.77 -20.42 8.22
C GLU A 207 -24.45 -20.25 8.98
N GLY A 208 -23.89 -19.04 8.89
CA GLY A 208 -22.78 -18.60 9.73
C GLY A 208 -22.02 -17.42 9.16
N VAL A 209 -22.69 -16.37 8.68
CA VAL A 209 -22.01 -15.14 8.26
C VAL A 209 -22.51 -13.96 9.08
N MET A 210 -21.62 -13.49 9.94
CA MET A 210 -21.74 -12.25 10.68
C MET A 210 -21.97 -11.07 9.73
N THR A 211 -23.05 -10.37 9.99
CA THR A 211 -23.37 -9.05 9.45
C THR A 211 -22.38 -8.04 10.01
N GLN A 212 -21.54 -7.45 9.16
CA GLN A 212 -20.90 -6.16 9.44
C GLN A 212 -20.75 -5.35 8.15
N GLY A 213 -21.81 -4.59 7.85
CA GLY A 213 -21.70 -3.33 7.14
C GLY A 213 -21.28 -2.26 8.13
N GLU A 214 -19.97 -2.00 8.21
CA GLU A 214 -19.40 -0.74 8.68
C GLU A 214 -18.25 -0.43 7.73
N ASP A 215 -18.22 0.82 7.24
CA ASP A 215 -17.26 1.34 6.27
C ASP A 215 -15.82 0.94 6.62
N ALA A 216 -15.18 0.17 5.74
CA ALA A 216 -13.76 -0.19 5.87
C ALA A 216 -12.94 0.69 4.91
N PRO A 217 -12.20 1.71 5.40
CA PRO A 217 -11.61 2.76 4.56
C PRO A 217 -10.32 2.37 3.81
N PHE A 218 -9.89 1.10 3.82
CA PHE A 218 -8.47 0.77 3.56
C PHE A 218 -8.19 -0.31 2.51
N LEU A 219 -9.21 -0.84 1.85
CA LEU A 219 -9.02 -1.69 0.67
C LEU A 219 -9.37 -0.84 -0.56
N ILE A 220 -8.56 -0.94 -1.61
CA ILE A 220 -8.84 -0.30 -2.90
C ILE A 220 -10.27 -0.73 -3.30
N LYS A 221 -11.22 0.22 -3.25
CA LYS A 221 -12.61 -0.04 -3.62
C LYS A 221 -12.60 -0.56 -5.05
N GLY A 222 -13.23 -1.72 -5.27
CA GLY A 222 -13.21 -2.42 -6.54
C GLY A 222 -13.85 -1.68 -7.72
N ASP A 223 -14.47 -0.52 -7.49
CA ASP A 223 -15.39 0.10 -8.45
C ASP A 223 -15.34 1.64 -8.52
N GLU A 224 -14.38 2.31 -7.88
CA GLU A 224 -14.11 3.72 -8.21
C GLU A 224 -13.26 3.74 -9.50
N GLY A 225 -13.80 4.29 -10.59
CA GLY A 225 -13.09 4.44 -11.86
C GLY A 225 -11.69 5.03 -11.67
N PHE A 226 -10.76 4.71 -12.56
CA PHE A 226 -9.37 5.13 -12.42
C PHE A 226 -9.28 6.66 -12.37
N ASN A 227 -8.87 7.20 -11.22
CA ASN A 227 -8.65 8.64 -11.05
C ASN A 227 -7.15 8.93 -10.96
N LEU A 228 -6.62 9.59 -11.99
CA LEU A 228 -5.18 9.86 -12.11
C LEU A 228 -4.61 10.64 -10.90
N LYS A 229 -5.36 11.61 -10.38
CA LYS A 229 -4.91 12.46 -9.26
C LYS A 229 -4.86 11.69 -7.95
N HIS A 230 -5.85 10.83 -7.73
CA HIS A 230 -5.89 9.96 -6.57
C HIS A 230 -4.71 8.97 -6.59
N GLU A 231 -4.51 8.28 -7.72
CA GLU A 231 -3.42 7.31 -7.89
C GLU A 231 -2.04 7.96 -7.74
N PHE A 232 -1.84 9.15 -8.28
CA PHE A 232 -0.59 9.91 -8.08
C PHE A 232 -0.33 10.19 -6.59
N ARG A 233 -1.34 10.67 -5.85
CA ARG A 233 -1.21 10.99 -4.43
C ARG A 233 -0.89 9.75 -3.60
N GLU A 234 -1.59 8.65 -3.85
CA GLU A 234 -1.34 7.39 -3.14
C GLU A 234 0.04 6.82 -3.43
N LEU A 235 0.47 6.81 -4.70
CA LEU A 235 1.79 6.33 -5.09
C LEU A 235 2.90 7.15 -4.42
N VAL A 236 2.82 8.49 -4.44
CA VAL A 236 3.81 9.36 -3.80
C VAL A 236 3.81 9.20 -2.28
N SER A 237 2.64 9.10 -1.66
CA SER A 237 2.52 8.86 -0.21
C SER A 237 3.17 7.53 0.19
N MET A 238 2.88 6.46 -0.55
CA MET A 238 3.47 5.14 -0.33
C MET A 238 4.99 5.17 -0.54
N ALA A 239 5.46 5.77 -1.64
CA ALA A 239 6.88 5.88 -1.95
C ALA A 239 7.65 6.60 -0.85
N PHE A 240 7.14 7.74 -0.38
CA PHE A 240 7.75 8.49 0.71
C PHE A 240 7.86 7.67 2.00
N GLN A 241 6.79 6.95 2.37
CA GLN A 241 6.79 6.12 3.57
C GLN A 241 7.79 4.96 3.48
N VAL A 242 7.85 4.27 2.32
CA VAL A 242 8.83 3.19 2.10
C VAL A 242 10.27 3.72 2.08
N SER A 243 10.51 4.88 1.47
CA SER A 243 11.82 5.54 1.49
C SER A 243 12.24 5.92 2.90
N LEU A 244 11.33 6.52 3.69
CA LEU A 244 11.59 6.89 5.07
C LEU A 244 11.91 5.65 5.92
N ALA A 245 11.11 4.58 5.80
CA ALA A 245 11.38 3.31 6.49
C ALA A 245 12.76 2.74 6.12
N SER A 246 13.16 2.89 4.86
CA SER A 246 14.46 2.42 4.36
C SER A 246 15.63 3.24 4.91
N LEU A 247 15.50 4.57 4.97
CA LEU A 247 16.49 5.48 5.58
C LEU A 247 16.64 5.21 7.08
N VAL A 248 15.53 5.03 7.79
CA VAL A 248 15.52 4.70 9.23
C VAL A 248 16.27 3.40 9.50
N ARG A 249 16.07 2.37 8.66
CA ARG A 249 16.79 1.10 8.74
C ARG A 249 18.29 1.26 8.51
N MET A 250 18.70 2.10 7.56
CA MET A 250 20.13 2.41 7.33
C MET A 250 20.72 3.18 8.52
N GLY A 251 19.96 4.10 9.12
CA GLY A 251 20.34 4.81 10.34
C GLY A 251 20.61 3.89 11.52
N LEU A 252 19.82 2.82 11.67
CA LEU A 252 20.00 1.82 12.72
C LEU A 252 21.41 1.17 12.69
N THR A 253 21.87 0.75 11.51
CA THR A 253 23.22 0.17 11.36
C THR A 253 24.35 1.16 11.68
N ALA A 254 24.13 2.45 11.40
CA ALA A 254 25.10 3.49 11.73
C ALA A 254 25.15 3.77 13.25
N ILE A 255 24.02 3.69 13.93
CA ILE A 255 23.93 3.87 15.39
C ILE A 255 24.68 2.75 16.11
N ASP A 256 24.44 1.48 15.76
CA ASP A 256 25.16 0.35 16.36
C ASP A 256 26.67 0.48 16.18
N SER A 257 27.11 0.86 14.97
CA SER A 257 28.51 1.13 14.66
C SER A 257 29.10 2.28 15.49
N ALA A 258 28.32 3.34 15.73
CA ALA A 258 28.76 4.48 16.53
C ALA A 258 29.00 4.09 17.99
N PHE A 259 28.11 3.31 18.61
CA PHE A 259 28.30 2.81 19.97
C PHE A 259 29.51 1.89 20.09
N LEU A 260 29.67 0.95 19.16
CA LEU A 260 30.81 0.02 19.12
C LEU A 260 32.14 0.76 18.88
N GLY A 261 32.13 1.83 18.08
CA GLY A 261 33.29 2.70 17.90
C GLY A 261 33.79 3.35 19.19
N HIS A 262 32.89 3.70 20.12
CA HIS A 262 33.28 4.27 21.42
C HIS A 262 33.84 3.22 22.39
N LEU A 263 33.52 1.94 22.20
CA LEU A 263 34.09 0.84 23.01
C LEU A 263 35.52 0.49 22.61
N GLY A 264 35.89 0.71 21.35
CA GLY A 264 37.26 0.57 20.87
C GLY A 264 37.36 0.10 19.42
N VAL A 265 38.55 0.27 18.85
CA VAL A 265 38.83 -0.06 17.44
C VAL A 265 38.61 -1.55 17.16
N GLN A 266 38.99 -2.45 18.08
CA GLN A 266 38.80 -3.89 17.92
C GLN A 266 37.32 -4.30 17.93
N ALA A 267 36.50 -3.69 18.78
CA ALA A 267 35.05 -3.92 18.83
C ALA A 267 34.36 -3.52 17.51
N LEU A 268 34.71 -2.34 16.99
CA LEU A 268 34.19 -1.86 15.70
C LEU A 268 34.68 -2.73 14.53
N ALA A 269 35.96 -3.12 14.51
CA ALA A 269 36.51 -3.99 13.48
C ALA A 269 35.85 -5.37 13.48
N ALA A 270 35.64 -5.97 14.66
CA ALA A 270 35.01 -7.27 14.81
C ALA A 270 33.56 -7.29 14.34
N SER A 271 32.76 -6.32 14.77
CA SER A 271 31.36 -6.19 14.37
C SER A 271 31.19 -5.89 12.87
N SER A 272 32.03 -5.01 12.31
CA SER A 272 32.01 -4.67 10.88
C SER A 272 32.38 -5.90 10.03
N LEU A 273 33.45 -6.60 10.38
CA LEU A 273 33.90 -7.80 9.65
C LEU A 273 32.88 -8.94 9.75
N ALA A 274 32.30 -9.18 10.93
CA ALA A 274 31.23 -10.15 11.10
C ALA A 274 30.01 -9.77 10.25
N SER A 275 29.63 -8.50 10.21
CA SER A 275 28.49 -8.01 9.43
C SER A 275 28.63 -8.27 7.93
N VAL A 276 29.83 -8.15 7.37
CA VAL A 276 30.11 -8.47 5.96
C VAL A 276 29.77 -9.92 5.63
N TRP A 277 30.21 -10.86 6.46
CA TRP A 277 29.96 -12.29 6.24
C TRP A 277 28.52 -12.71 6.56
N MET A 278 27.90 -12.06 7.55
CA MET A 278 26.50 -12.27 7.93
C MET A 278 25.52 -11.76 6.86
N ALA A 279 25.87 -10.68 6.16
CA ALA A 279 25.05 -10.09 5.11
C ALA A 279 24.72 -11.07 3.96
N VAL A 280 25.65 -11.96 3.60
CA VAL A 280 25.52 -12.83 2.42
C VAL A 280 24.26 -13.71 2.43
N PRO A 281 24.04 -14.59 3.43
CA PRO A 281 22.81 -15.40 3.49
C PRO A 281 21.57 -14.53 3.72
N LEU A 282 21.68 -13.48 4.54
CA LEU A 282 20.54 -12.67 4.94
C LEU A 282 19.94 -11.90 3.74
N TYR A 283 20.77 -11.24 2.93
CA TYR A 283 20.30 -10.50 1.74
C TYR A 283 19.71 -11.42 0.67
N GLY A 284 20.22 -12.64 0.53
CA GLY A 284 19.65 -13.64 -0.38
C GLY A 284 18.22 -14.01 0.03
N VAL A 285 18.03 -14.33 1.31
CA VAL A 285 16.71 -14.66 1.86
C VAL A 285 15.76 -13.45 1.77
N TRP A 286 16.23 -12.25 2.12
CA TRP A 286 15.44 -11.01 2.07
C TRP A 286 14.95 -10.68 0.65
N SER A 287 15.84 -10.84 -0.34
CA SER A 287 15.48 -10.66 -1.75
C SER A 287 14.44 -11.69 -2.20
N GLY A 288 14.59 -12.96 -1.81
CA GLY A 288 13.65 -14.01 -2.15
C GLY A 288 12.24 -13.78 -1.60
N ILE A 289 12.12 -13.32 -0.35
CA ILE A 289 10.82 -13.02 0.29
C ILE A 289 10.11 -11.83 -0.37
N SER A 290 10.84 -10.96 -1.07
CA SER A 290 10.28 -9.78 -1.73
C SER A 290 9.24 -10.14 -2.82
N CYS A 291 9.19 -11.41 -3.27
CA CYS A 291 8.13 -11.90 -4.15
C CYS A 291 6.72 -11.81 -3.53
N LEU A 292 6.61 -11.72 -2.20
CA LEU A 292 5.33 -11.51 -1.50
C LEU A 292 4.57 -10.28 -2.00
N VAL A 293 5.28 -9.20 -2.35
CA VAL A 293 4.62 -7.98 -2.85
C VAL A 293 3.86 -8.26 -4.14
N THR A 294 4.45 -9.07 -5.03
CA THR A 294 3.84 -9.45 -6.29
C THR A 294 2.69 -10.44 -6.08
N LEU A 295 2.91 -11.52 -5.33
CA LEU A 295 1.90 -12.56 -5.11
C LEU A 295 0.69 -12.04 -4.31
N CYS A 296 0.94 -11.32 -3.21
CA CYS A 296 -0.14 -10.72 -2.44
C CYS A 296 -0.81 -9.59 -3.22
N GLY A 297 -0.04 -8.73 -3.90
CA GLY A 297 -0.61 -7.65 -4.72
C GLY A 297 -1.56 -8.17 -5.79
N GLN A 298 -1.16 -9.20 -6.54
CA GLN A 298 -2.00 -9.85 -7.55
C GLN A 298 -3.25 -10.50 -6.93
N ALA A 299 -3.09 -11.25 -5.82
CA ALA A 299 -4.22 -11.88 -5.13
C ALA A 299 -5.25 -10.86 -4.61
N LEU A 300 -4.77 -9.74 -4.06
CA LEU A 300 -5.62 -8.63 -3.60
C LEU A 300 -6.35 -7.95 -4.77
N GLY A 301 -5.66 -7.73 -5.89
CA GLY A 301 -6.26 -7.22 -7.11
C GLY A 301 -7.38 -8.11 -7.65
N ALA A 302 -7.14 -9.41 -7.64
CA ALA A 302 -8.08 -10.44 -8.06
C ALA A 302 -9.24 -10.66 -7.07
N GLN A 303 -9.32 -9.87 -5.99
CA GLN A 303 -10.29 -9.99 -4.88
C GLN A 303 -10.23 -11.33 -4.14
N ASN A 304 -9.19 -12.14 -4.35
CA ASN A 304 -8.94 -13.36 -3.60
C ASN A 304 -8.13 -13.04 -2.34
N TYR A 305 -8.78 -12.35 -1.41
CA TYR A 305 -8.12 -11.83 -0.21
C TYR A 305 -7.54 -12.96 0.66
N GLN A 306 -8.21 -14.11 0.77
CA GLN A 306 -7.70 -15.25 1.54
C GLN A 306 -6.37 -15.77 1.01
N LEU A 307 -6.18 -15.76 -0.32
CA LEU A 307 -4.93 -16.20 -0.95
C LEU A 307 -3.75 -15.29 -0.57
N ALA A 308 -3.95 -13.98 -0.40
CA ALA A 308 -2.90 -13.09 0.10
C ALA A 308 -2.45 -13.50 1.51
N GLY A 309 -3.37 -13.89 2.39
CA GLY A 309 -3.05 -14.42 3.72
C GLY A 309 -2.34 -15.78 3.68
N ILE A 310 -2.64 -16.62 2.68
CA ILE A 310 -1.93 -17.89 2.44
C ILE A 310 -0.49 -17.62 1.97
N TRP A 311 -0.28 -16.65 1.07
CA TRP A 311 1.07 -16.25 0.65
C TRP A 311 1.92 -15.73 1.81
N LEU A 312 1.33 -14.94 2.72
CA LEU A 312 2.01 -14.53 3.95
C LEU A 312 2.46 -15.74 4.79
N GLN A 313 1.62 -16.77 4.94
CA GLN A 313 1.97 -18.00 5.67
C GLN A 313 3.13 -18.74 5.00
N PHE A 314 3.09 -18.90 3.67
CA PHE A 314 4.21 -19.46 2.91
C PHE A 314 5.50 -18.68 3.15
N GLY A 315 5.42 -17.34 3.08
CA GLY A 315 6.54 -16.46 3.37
C GLY A 315 7.13 -16.72 4.75
N VAL A 316 6.31 -16.72 5.81
CA VAL A 316 6.76 -16.94 7.20
C VAL A 316 7.34 -18.35 7.40
N ILE A 317 6.72 -19.39 6.83
CA ILE A 317 7.22 -20.78 6.93
C ILE A 317 8.57 -20.92 6.22
N ILE A 318 8.71 -20.42 5.00
CA ILE A 318 9.97 -20.45 4.25
C ILE A 318 11.04 -19.64 4.99
N CYS A 319 10.68 -18.47 5.53
CA CYS A 319 11.57 -17.68 6.39
C CYS A 319 12.05 -18.45 7.59
N PHE A 320 11.18 -19.21 8.26
CA PHE A 320 11.55 -20.01 9.42
C PHE A 320 12.64 -21.03 9.05
N PHE A 321 12.45 -21.81 7.99
CA PHE A 321 13.46 -22.79 7.55
C PHE A 321 14.75 -22.11 7.07
N MET A 322 14.66 -21.03 6.31
CA MET A 322 15.84 -20.29 5.83
C MET A 322 16.57 -19.58 6.98
N SER A 323 15.86 -19.17 8.03
CA SER A 323 16.46 -18.61 9.23
C SER A 323 17.28 -19.65 9.99
N LEU A 324 16.83 -20.91 10.02
CA LEU A 324 17.59 -22.01 10.63
C LEU A 324 18.89 -22.28 9.87
N VAL A 325 18.83 -22.34 8.54
CA VAL A 325 20.02 -22.50 7.68
C VAL A 325 21.00 -21.35 7.91
N SER A 326 20.49 -20.12 7.96
CA SER A 326 21.31 -18.93 8.21
C SER A 326 21.88 -18.90 9.64
N ALA A 327 21.14 -19.37 10.65
CA ALA A 327 21.60 -19.47 12.02
C ALA A 327 22.76 -20.50 12.16
N VAL A 328 22.67 -21.64 11.47
CA VAL A 328 23.77 -22.62 11.40
C VAL A 328 24.99 -22.00 10.73
N TYR A 329 24.81 -21.21 9.67
CA TYR A 329 25.91 -20.47 9.05
C TYR A 329 26.55 -19.47 10.03
N TYR A 330 25.75 -18.69 10.77
CA TYR A 330 26.24 -17.72 11.76
C TYR A 330 27.03 -18.42 12.88
N TRP A 331 26.59 -19.60 13.29
CA TRP A 331 27.30 -20.37 14.33
C TRP A 331 28.69 -20.84 13.90
N ASN A 332 28.87 -21.08 12.61
CA ASN A 332 30.12 -21.55 12.00
C ASN A 332 30.94 -20.42 11.34
N ILE A 333 30.56 -19.15 11.55
CA ILE A 333 31.21 -17.99 10.91
C ILE A 333 32.69 -17.84 11.26
N GLY A 334 33.13 -18.42 12.38
CA GLY A 334 34.52 -18.36 12.85
C GLY A 334 35.53 -18.87 11.82
N ILE A 335 35.14 -19.81 10.95
CA ILE A 335 35.99 -20.29 9.85
C ILE A 335 36.31 -19.14 8.88
N LEU A 336 35.27 -18.38 8.49
CA LEU A 336 35.40 -17.26 7.55
C LEU A 336 36.12 -16.07 8.18
N LEU A 337 35.86 -15.80 9.47
CA LEU A 337 36.56 -14.75 10.21
C LEU A 337 38.07 -15.01 10.31
N ARG A 338 38.46 -16.26 10.63
CA ARG A 338 39.87 -16.68 10.67
C ARG A 338 40.57 -16.66 9.30
N MET A 339 39.80 -16.82 8.22
CA MET A 339 40.32 -16.62 6.86
C MET A 339 40.51 -15.14 6.51
N SER A 340 39.80 -14.24 7.20
CA SER A 340 39.77 -12.81 6.88
C SER A 340 40.79 -11.98 7.67
N THR A 341 41.10 -12.36 8.91
CA THR A 341 42.05 -11.65 9.77
C THR A 341 42.88 -12.61 10.61
N SER A 342 44.12 -12.20 10.91
CA SER A 342 45.03 -12.89 11.81
C SER A 342 44.92 -12.42 13.28
N ASP A 343 44.10 -11.40 13.56
CA ASP A 343 43.87 -10.90 14.92
C ASP A 343 42.84 -11.79 15.65
N GLU A 344 43.30 -12.62 16.59
CA GLU A 344 42.44 -13.57 17.31
C GLU A 344 41.40 -12.86 18.20
N GLU A 345 41.67 -11.66 18.71
CA GLU A 345 40.71 -10.91 19.53
C GLU A 345 39.52 -10.43 18.67
N VAL A 346 39.81 -9.91 17.47
CA VAL A 346 38.78 -9.52 16.50
C VAL A 346 37.95 -10.73 16.05
N VAL A 347 38.60 -11.89 15.85
CA VAL A 347 37.90 -13.15 15.55
C VAL A 347 36.98 -13.57 16.69
N GLU A 348 37.47 -13.57 17.93
CA GLU A 348 36.67 -13.98 19.09
C GLU A 348 35.45 -13.07 19.29
N LEU A 349 35.65 -11.75 19.25
CA LEU A 349 34.56 -10.76 19.32
C LEU A 349 33.57 -10.93 18.16
N GLY A 350 34.06 -11.16 16.95
CA GLY A 350 33.22 -11.38 15.77
C GLY A 350 32.37 -12.64 15.87
N ILE A 351 32.91 -13.74 16.43
CA ILE A 351 32.16 -14.97 16.68
C ILE A 351 31.07 -14.73 17.73
N ARG A 352 31.39 -14.05 18.84
CA ARG A 352 30.40 -13.71 19.89
C ARG A 352 29.27 -12.86 19.30
N PHE A 353 29.63 -11.82 18.54
CA PHE A 353 28.68 -10.95 17.85
C PHE A 353 27.74 -11.73 16.94
N ALA A 354 28.28 -12.57 16.05
CA ALA A 354 27.46 -13.33 15.10
C ALA A 354 26.54 -14.36 15.76
N ARG A 355 26.98 -15.02 16.84
CA ARG A 355 26.14 -15.97 17.58
C ARG A 355 24.95 -15.30 18.25
N ILE A 356 25.13 -14.11 18.82
CA ILE A 356 24.03 -13.31 19.39
C ILE A 356 23.11 -12.83 18.25
N MET A 357 23.69 -12.33 17.16
CA MET A 357 22.95 -11.86 15.99
C MET A 357 22.12 -12.95 15.30
N ALA A 358 22.44 -14.24 15.47
CA ALA A 358 21.63 -15.35 14.95
C ALA A 358 20.18 -15.30 15.44
N LEU A 359 19.95 -14.75 16.65
CA LEU A 359 18.62 -14.57 17.22
C LEU A 359 17.79 -13.48 16.51
N THR A 360 18.43 -12.59 15.74
CA THR A 360 17.75 -11.51 14.99
C THR A 360 17.14 -11.99 13.67
N ILE A 361 17.62 -13.12 13.13
CA ILE A 361 17.30 -13.55 11.75
C ILE A 361 15.80 -13.83 11.62
N PHE A 362 15.25 -14.70 12.46
CA PHE A 362 13.83 -15.05 12.38
C PHE A 362 12.89 -13.85 12.63
N PRO A 363 13.08 -13.03 13.69
CA PRO A 363 12.27 -11.84 13.91
C PRO A 363 12.34 -10.82 12.76
N SER A 364 13.54 -10.55 12.23
CA SER A 364 13.73 -9.58 11.14
C SER A 364 13.08 -10.02 9.83
N LEU A 365 13.17 -11.31 9.49
CA LEU A 365 12.50 -11.89 8.32
C LEU A 365 10.98 -11.93 8.50
N THR A 366 10.49 -12.24 9.70
CA THR A 366 9.06 -12.21 10.01
C THR A 366 8.50 -10.79 9.88
N TYR A 367 9.21 -9.79 10.41
CA TYR A 367 8.86 -8.38 10.21
C TYR A 367 8.85 -8.00 8.73
N ALA A 368 9.81 -8.50 7.94
CA ALA A 368 9.83 -8.27 6.51
C ALA A 368 8.59 -8.86 5.81
N CYS A 369 8.21 -10.11 6.09
CA CYS A 369 6.99 -10.71 5.55
C CYS A 369 5.75 -9.88 5.87
N MET A 370 5.57 -9.48 7.13
CA MET A 370 4.42 -8.68 7.56
C MET A 370 4.40 -7.31 6.89
N ARG A 371 5.57 -6.64 6.81
CA ARG A 371 5.68 -5.34 6.15
C ARG A 371 5.32 -5.43 4.66
N LEU A 372 5.85 -6.42 3.95
CA LEU A 372 5.58 -6.61 2.51
C LEU A 372 4.11 -6.97 2.26
N TYR A 373 3.50 -7.75 3.16
CA TYR A 373 2.06 -8.06 3.12
C TYR A 373 1.19 -6.81 3.32
N PHE A 374 1.41 -6.03 4.38
CA PHE A 374 0.65 -4.79 4.58
C PHE A 374 0.93 -3.76 3.50
N GLN A 375 2.17 -3.70 2.99
CA GLN A 375 2.51 -2.88 1.83
C GLN A 375 1.72 -3.30 0.59
N SER A 376 1.53 -4.61 0.33
CA SER A 376 0.71 -5.06 -0.80
C SER A 376 -0.76 -4.61 -0.70
N MET A 377 -1.25 -4.35 0.51
CA MET A 377 -2.57 -3.75 0.79
C MET A 377 -2.57 -2.22 0.77
N SER A 378 -1.45 -1.59 0.42
CA SER A 378 -1.23 -0.14 0.54
C SER A 378 -1.26 0.42 1.97
N ILE A 379 -1.14 -0.44 2.99
CA ILE A 379 -1.10 -0.05 4.41
C ILE A 379 0.37 0.07 4.87
N VAL A 380 1.01 1.20 4.56
CA VAL A 380 2.46 1.38 4.82
C VAL A 380 2.76 2.22 6.07
N LEU A 381 1.86 3.13 6.46
CA LEU A 381 2.08 4.04 7.59
C LEU A 381 2.44 3.31 8.91
N PRO A 382 1.74 2.24 9.32
CA PRO A 382 2.08 1.53 10.56
C PRO A 382 3.49 0.95 10.54
N THR A 383 3.90 0.41 9.39
CA THR A 383 5.24 -0.19 9.24
C THR A 383 6.35 0.85 9.37
N THR A 384 6.08 2.08 8.89
CA THR A 384 7.00 3.21 8.96
C THR A 384 7.13 3.72 10.40
N LEU A 385 6.00 3.86 11.11
CA LEU A 385 5.98 4.28 12.51
C LEU A 385 6.69 3.27 13.43
N VAL A 386 6.44 1.97 13.23
CA VAL A 386 7.14 0.91 13.96
C VAL A 386 8.64 0.94 13.66
N GLY A 387 9.03 1.18 12.41
CA GLY A 387 10.43 1.36 12.02
C GLY A 387 11.09 2.52 12.79
N LEU A 388 10.44 3.69 12.82
CA LEU A 388 10.95 4.86 13.53
C LEU A 388 11.05 4.63 15.05
N ALA A 389 10.02 4.02 15.65
CA ALA A 389 10.04 3.66 17.05
C ALA A 389 11.17 2.65 17.38
N SER A 390 11.45 1.71 16.47
CA SER A 390 12.51 0.72 16.66
C SER A 390 13.91 1.34 16.73
N VAL A 391 14.15 2.48 16.07
CA VAL A 391 15.41 3.23 16.22
C VAL A 391 15.53 3.82 17.62
N GLY A 392 14.45 4.38 18.16
CA GLY A 392 14.44 4.86 19.55
C GLY A 392 14.71 3.74 20.55
N VAL A 393 14.06 2.58 20.35
CA VAL A 393 14.31 1.38 21.17
C VAL A 393 15.76 0.93 21.06
N ALA A 394 16.34 0.90 19.86
CA ALA A 394 17.72 0.48 19.65
C ALA A 394 18.73 1.44 20.30
N VAL A 395 18.54 2.76 20.19
CA VAL A 395 19.40 3.76 20.85
C VAL A 395 19.34 3.59 22.37
N GLY A 396 18.13 3.50 22.94
CA GLY A 396 17.95 3.31 24.37
C GLY A 396 18.52 1.99 24.88
N ALA A 397 18.28 0.90 24.15
CA ALA A 397 18.81 -0.43 24.49
C ALA A 397 20.34 -0.48 24.36
N ASN A 398 20.94 0.11 23.32
CA ASN A 398 22.40 0.18 23.19
C ASN A 398 23.01 0.93 24.38
N TYR A 399 22.50 2.12 24.70
CA TYR A 399 23.03 2.90 25.83
C TYR A 399 22.92 2.13 27.16
N MET A 400 21.75 1.56 27.45
CA MET A 400 21.50 0.85 28.70
C MET A 400 22.29 -0.45 28.81
N LEU A 401 22.38 -1.26 27.73
CA LEU A 401 23.07 -2.55 27.77
C LEU A 401 24.58 -2.42 27.71
N ILE A 402 25.11 -1.39 27.05
CA ILE A 402 26.55 -1.18 26.97
C ILE A 402 27.08 -0.57 28.27
N TYR A 403 26.50 0.55 28.72
CA TYR A 403 27.01 1.31 29.87
C TYR A 403 26.38 0.93 31.21
N GLY A 404 25.24 0.22 31.19
CA GLY A 404 24.55 -0.18 32.40
C GLY A 404 23.81 0.96 33.12
N THR A 405 23.51 0.74 34.40
CA THR A 405 22.87 1.71 35.29
C THR A 405 23.71 1.87 36.56
N ALA A 406 23.32 2.78 37.47
CA ALA A 406 24.08 3.02 38.71
C ALA A 406 24.30 1.75 39.57
N THR A 407 23.49 0.70 39.39
CA THR A 407 23.59 -0.58 40.12
C THR A 407 24.13 -1.73 39.28
N TRP A 408 24.20 -1.62 37.95
CA TRP A 408 24.61 -2.70 37.05
C TRP A 408 25.69 -2.21 36.06
N PRO A 409 26.87 -2.85 36.00
CA PRO A 409 28.01 -2.34 35.22
C PRO A 409 27.89 -2.43 33.69
N GLY A 410 26.75 -2.89 33.16
CA GLY A 410 26.54 -3.10 31.72
C GLY A 410 27.21 -4.37 31.19
N MET A 411 26.95 -4.69 29.93
CA MET A 411 27.45 -5.87 29.21
C MET A 411 28.63 -5.55 28.28
N GLY A 412 29.05 -4.28 28.18
CA GLY A 412 30.11 -3.86 27.28
C GLY A 412 29.80 -4.21 25.82
N PHE A 413 30.72 -4.90 25.15
CA PHE A 413 30.60 -5.28 23.73
C PHE A 413 29.33 -6.08 23.42
N ASP A 414 29.01 -7.09 24.24
CA ASP A 414 27.86 -7.97 24.01
C ASP A 414 26.53 -7.20 24.14
N GLY A 415 26.53 -6.04 24.81
CA GLY A 415 25.35 -5.19 24.95
C GLY A 415 24.82 -4.67 23.61
N SER A 416 25.69 -4.41 22.63
CA SER A 416 25.28 -3.92 21.30
C SER A 416 24.47 -4.94 20.49
N PRO A 417 24.96 -6.18 20.22
CA PRO A 417 24.15 -7.16 19.50
C PRO A 417 22.87 -7.56 20.26
N TRP A 418 22.87 -7.55 21.60
CA TRP A 418 21.64 -7.73 22.37
C TRP A 418 20.64 -6.58 22.19
N ALA A 419 21.10 -5.34 22.08
CA ALA A 419 20.24 -4.20 21.76
C ALA A 419 19.59 -4.37 20.39
N THR A 420 20.34 -4.84 19.39
CA THR A 420 19.81 -5.17 18.07
C THR A 420 18.78 -6.30 18.14
N VAL A 421 19.00 -7.35 18.94
CA VAL A 421 18.02 -8.42 19.19
C VAL A 421 16.72 -7.87 19.78
N ILE A 422 16.79 -6.99 20.78
CA ILE A 422 15.60 -6.36 21.37
C ILE A 422 14.84 -5.54 20.32
N ALA A 423 15.55 -4.72 19.53
CA ALA A 423 14.93 -3.92 18.49
C ALA A 423 14.29 -4.80 17.39
N CYS A 424 14.96 -5.88 16.98
CA CYS A 424 14.43 -6.82 15.99
C CYS A 424 13.26 -7.65 16.51
N LEU A 425 13.16 -7.93 17.81
CA LEU A 425 11.97 -8.56 18.41
C LEU A 425 10.81 -7.57 18.55
N PHE A 426 11.12 -6.32 18.87
CA PHE A 426 10.13 -5.25 18.97
C PHE A 426 9.42 -4.98 17.63
N GLN A 427 10.14 -4.98 16.51
CA GLN A 427 9.57 -4.69 15.19
C GLN A 427 8.36 -5.58 14.78
N PRO A 428 8.48 -6.91 14.69
CA PRO A 428 7.36 -7.78 14.31
C PRO A 428 6.28 -7.81 15.39
N THR A 429 6.64 -7.74 16.68
CA THR A 429 5.67 -7.78 17.77
C THR A 429 4.81 -6.52 17.81
N ALA A 430 5.42 -5.33 17.71
CA ALA A 430 4.69 -4.06 17.66
C ALA A 430 3.79 -3.98 16.41
N LEU A 431 4.28 -4.44 15.25
CA LEU A 431 3.48 -4.47 14.03
C LEU A 431 2.31 -5.45 14.14
N TYR A 432 2.52 -6.62 14.75
CA TYR A 432 1.47 -7.59 15.02
C TYR A 432 0.41 -7.02 15.98
N LEU A 433 0.83 -6.47 17.12
CA LEU A 433 -0.09 -5.89 18.11
C LEU A 433 -0.91 -4.76 17.51
N TYR A 434 -0.29 -3.87 16.73
CA TYR A 434 -0.99 -2.74 16.13
C TYR A 434 -1.93 -3.17 14.99
N CYS A 435 -1.42 -3.87 13.97
CA CYS A 435 -2.20 -4.18 12.76
C CYS A 435 -3.13 -5.37 12.93
N VAL A 436 -2.76 -6.38 13.72
CA VAL A 436 -3.53 -7.62 13.88
C VAL A 436 -4.45 -7.52 15.10
N VAL A 437 -3.92 -7.18 16.28
CA VAL A 437 -4.72 -7.20 17.52
C VAL A 437 -5.61 -5.97 17.66
N TRP A 438 -5.05 -4.77 17.51
CA TRP A 438 -5.78 -3.52 17.77
C TRP A 438 -6.65 -3.08 16.59
N LYS A 439 -6.04 -2.84 15.42
CA LYS A 439 -6.75 -2.35 14.23
C LYS A 439 -7.42 -3.46 13.41
N LYS A 440 -7.04 -4.72 13.64
CA LYS A 440 -7.62 -5.91 12.99
C LYS A 440 -7.66 -5.84 11.45
N TYR A 441 -6.67 -5.19 10.83
CA TYR A 441 -6.56 -5.06 9.36
C TYR A 441 -6.48 -6.40 8.63
N HIS A 442 -6.04 -7.45 9.32
CA HIS A 442 -5.93 -8.79 8.78
C HIS A 442 -7.28 -9.48 8.50
N LEU A 443 -8.39 -9.11 9.15
CA LEU A 443 -9.64 -9.90 9.14
C LEU A 443 -10.23 -10.17 7.75
N ARG A 444 -10.02 -9.27 6.78
CA ARG A 444 -10.55 -9.45 5.41
C ARG A 444 -9.68 -10.31 4.50
N ALA A 445 -8.39 -10.44 4.79
CA ALA A 445 -7.42 -11.10 3.90
C ALA A 445 -6.66 -12.27 4.56
N TRP A 446 -6.72 -12.37 5.89
CA TRP A 446 -6.12 -13.47 6.62
C TRP A 446 -7.06 -13.97 7.71
N GLY A 447 -7.77 -15.05 7.39
CA GLY A 447 -8.67 -15.75 8.33
C GLY A 447 -7.96 -16.71 9.28
N GLY A 448 -6.64 -16.58 9.47
CA GLY A 448 -5.83 -17.47 10.31
C GLY A 448 -5.02 -18.51 9.54
N TRP A 449 -4.29 -19.35 10.29
CA TRP A 449 -3.42 -20.39 9.75
C TRP A 449 -4.24 -21.54 9.14
N LYS A 450 -3.96 -21.87 7.89
CA LYS A 450 -4.58 -22.99 7.17
C LYS A 450 -3.48 -23.85 6.55
N LEU A 451 -3.06 -24.88 7.27
CA LEU A 451 -2.00 -25.77 6.79
C LEU A 451 -2.43 -26.62 5.59
N ASP A 452 -3.72 -26.90 5.46
CA ASP A 452 -4.27 -27.70 4.35
C ASP A 452 -4.12 -27.00 2.98
N GLU A 453 -3.97 -25.67 3.00
CA GLU A 453 -3.79 -24.82 1.81
C GLU A 453 -2.32 -24.76 1.33
N LEU A 454 -1.39 -25.40 2.05
CA LEU A 454 0.03 -25.51 1.70
C LEU A 454 0.26 -26.57 0.62
N THR A 455 -0.27 -26.32 -0.58
CA THR A 455 -0.11 -27.23 -1.72
C THR A 455 1.26 -27.13 -2.37
N TRP A 456 1.71 -28.22 -3.00
CA TRP A 456 2.98 -28.25 -3.73
C TRP A 456 3.01 -27.27 -4.92
N GLU A 457 1.86 -27.05 -5.56
CA GLU A 457 1.71 -26.10 -6.66
C GLU A 457 1.94 -24.65 -6.21
N ARG A 458 1.37 -24.26 -5.07
CA ARG A 458 1.62 -22.92 -4.48
C ARG A 458 3.04 -22.77 -4.00
N PHE A 459 3.63 -23.81 -3.40
CA PHE A 459 5.05 -23.83 -3.05
C PHE A 459 5.95 -23.61 -4.28
N TYR A 460 5.66 -24.29 -5.38
CA TYR A 460 6.38 -24.11 -6.65
C TYR A 460 6.20 -22.69 -7.19
N THR A 461 4.98 -22.15 -7.14
CA THR A 461 4.71 -20.77 -7.57
C THR A 461 5.53 -19.76 -6.75
N PHE A 462 5.51 -19.86 -5.42
CA PHE A 462 6.30 -18.99 -4.54
C PHE A 462 7.79 -19.07 -4.83
N THR A 463 8.33 -20.30 -4.89
CA THR A 463 9.77 -20.52 -5.09
C THR A 463 10.22 -20.19 -6.51
N SER A 464 9.35 -20.33 -7.52
CA SER A 464 9.65 -19.95 -8.90
C SER A 464 9.89 -18.44 -9.07
N LEU A 465 9.31 -17.62 -8.18
CA LEU A 465 9.59 -16.18 -8.09
C LEU A 465 10.73 -15.88 -7.11
N GLY A 466 10.69 -16.45 -5.90
CA GLY A 466 11.63 -16.13 -4.83
C GLY A 466 13.06 -16.61 -5.08
N VAL A 467 13.24 -17.81 -5.65
CA VAL A 467 14.58 -18.38 -5.89
C VAL A 467 15.39 -17.54 -6.89
N PRO A 468 14.87 -17.17 -8.09
CA PRO A 468 15.58 -16.27 -8.99
C PRO A 468 15.97 -14.93 -8.35
N MET A 469 15.11 -14.34 -7.52
CA MET A 469 15.41 -13.10 -6.81
C MET A 469 16.54 -13.28 -5.79
N ALA A 470 16.50 -14.35 -4.99
CA ALA A 470 17.55 -14.67 -4.04
C ALA A 470 18.92 -14.88 -4.74
N PHE A 471 18.94 -15.64 -5.83
CA PHE A 471 20.15 -15.84 -6.63
C PHE A 471 20.63 -14.56 -7.31
N ASN A 472 19.72 -13.71 -7.80
CA ASN A 472 20.08 -12.41 -8.36
C ASN A 472 20.87 -11.56 -7.35
N SER A 473 20.36 -11.48 -6.11
CA SER A 473 21.04 -10.78 -5.01
C SER A 473 22.40 -11.40 -4.70
N PHE A 474 22.48 -12.72 -4.58
CA PHE A 474 23.74 -13.43 -4.32
C PHE A 474 24.81 -13.16 -5.38
N ILE A 475 24.44 -13.29 -6.67
CA ILE A 475 25.34 -13.11 -7.81
C ILE A 475 25.85 -11.66 -7.91
N THR A 476 24.98 -10.70 -7.64
CA THR A 476 25.32 -9.27 -7.67
C THR A 476 26.29 -8.91 -6.53
N ASN A 477 26.04 -9.42 -5.33
CA ASN A 477 26.94 -9.25 -4.19
C ASN A 477 28.31 -9.90 -4.45
N LEU A 478 28.34 -11.10 -5.03
CA LEU A 478 29.59 -11.79 -5.37
C LEU A 478 30.42 -11.02 -6.40
N ALA A 479 29.78 -10.45 -7.43
CA ALA A 479 30.50 -9.62 -8.41
C ALA A 479 31.01 -8.30 -7.81
N SER A 480 30.26 -7.71 -6.87
CA SER A 480 30.71 -6.52 -6.14
C SER A 480 32.01 -6.79 -5.38
N ALA A 481 32.21 -8.00 -4.84
CA ALA A 481 33.49 -8.42 -4.27
C ALA A 481 34.61 -8.45 -5.32
N GLY A 482 34.33 -8.87 -6.55
CA GLY A 482 35.27 -8.81 -7.68
C GLY A 482 35.72 -7.37 -7.99
N VAL A 483 34.79 -6.41 -8.01
CA VAL A 483 35.09 -4.99 -8.17
C VAL A 483 35.94 -4.46 -7.01
N ALA A 484 35.63 -4.86 -5.77
CA ALA A 484 36.43 -4.49 -4.60
C ALA A 484 37.87 -5.02 -4.67
N VAL A 485 38.08 -6.25 -5.16
CA VAL A 485 39.43 -6.80 -5.40
C VAL A 485 40.19 -6.00 -6.46
N MET A 486 39.51 -5.55 -7.52
CA MET A 486 40.13 -4.68 -8.53
C MET A 486 40.52 -3.33 -7.93
N ALA A 487 39.63 -2.69 -7.16
CA ALA A 487 39.93 -1.45 -6.45
C ALA A 487 41.14 -1.61 -5.50
N ALA A 488 41.21 -2.72 -4.75
CA ALA A 488 42.32 -3.01 -3.85
C ALA A 488 43.68 -3.13 -4.57
N LYS A 489 43.69 -3.67 -5.79
CA LYS A 489 44.91 -3.73 -6.62
C LYS A 489 45.39 -2.35 -7.12
N MET A 490 44.49 -1.37 -7.21
CA MET A 490 44.84 -0.01 -7.67
C MET A 490 45.41 0.86 -6.54
N GLY A 491 45.19 0.48 -5.29
CA GLY A 491 45.82 1.11 -4.12
C GLY A 491 44.86 1.45 -2.99
N PRO A 492 45.39 1.70 -1.78
CA PRO A 492 44.58 1.93 -0.58
C PRO A 492 43.76 3.22 -0.64
N GLU A 493 44.26 4.28 -1.28
CA GLU A 493 43.53 5.55 -1.45
C GLU A 493 42.25 5.35 -2.30
N ILE A 494 42.33 4.54 -3.34
CA ILE A 494 41.19 4.20 -4.20
C ILE A 494 40.14 3.38 -3.44
N VAL A 495 40.57 2.43 -2.60
CA VAL A 495 39.66 1.66 -1.75
C VAL A 495 38.92 2.58 -0.77
N ALA A 496 39.64 3.50 -0.11
CA ALA A 496 39.06 4.44 0.83
C ALA A 496 38.05 5.39 0.15
N ALA A 497 38.43 5.96 -1.01
CA ALA A 497 37.52 6.79 -1.79
C ALA A 497 36.29 6.02 -2.27
N ASN A 498 36.46 4.77 -2.73
CA ASN A 498 35.34 3.92 -3.13
C ASN A 498 34.36 3.66 -1.99
N ALA A 499 34.87 3.40 -0.79
CA ALA A 499 34.04 3.17 0.40
C ALA A 499 33.19 4.41 0.74
N ILE A 500 33.80 5.60 0.72
CA ILE A 500 33.09 6.88 0.96
C ILE A 500 31.96 7.07 -0.07
N VAL A 501 32.27 6.91 -1.36
CA VAL A 501 31.27 7.11 -2.43
C VAL A 501 30.17 6.04 -2.37
N THR A 502 30.50 4.78 -2.06
CA THR A 502 29.53 3.68 -1.91
C THR A 502 28.62 3.87 -0.69
N GLN A 503 29.14 4.41 0.41
CA GLN A 503 28.33 4.73 1.59
C GLN A 503 27.29 5.81 1.26
N PHE A 504 27.70 6.82 0.49
CA PHE A 504 26.80 7.86 0.03
C PHE A 504 25.76 7.30 -0.97
N TRP A 505 26.16 6.42 -1.88
CA TRP A 505 25.24 5.68 -2.77
C TRP A 505 24.14 4.94 -2.00
N THR A 506 24.53 4.24 -0.93
CA THR A 506 23.60 3.45 -0.10
C THR A 506 22.51 4.33 0.52
N LEU A 507 22.83 5.55 0.95
CA LEU A 507 21.84 6.51 1.46
C LEU A 507 20.81 6.86 0.39
N LEU A 508 21.31 7.13 -0.82
CA LEU A 508 20.50 7.59 -1.92
C LEU A 508 19.58 6.48 -2.50
N TYR A 509 19.99 5.22 -2.38
CA TYR A 509 19.22 4.04 -2.77
C TYR A 509 17.81 4.01 -2.14
N ALA A 510 17.66 4.52 -0.90
CA ALA A 510 16.38 4.52 -0.19
C ALA A 510 15.29 5.31 -0.92
N PHE A 511 15.64 6.39 -1.61
CA PHE A 511 14.67 7.21 -2.34
C PHE A 511 14.09 6.45 -3.53
N PHE A 512 14.92 5.78 -4.32
CA PHE A 512 14.46 5.02 -5.48
C PHE A 512 13.74 3.75 -5.11
N TRP A 513 14.26 3.05 -4.10
CA TRP A 513 13.61 1.86 -3.59
C TRP A 513 12.16 2.14 -3.21
N GLY A 514 11.87 3.29 -2.58
CA GLY A 514 10.51 3.69 -2.24
C GLY A 514 9.58 3.82 -3.44
N PHE A 515 9.98 4.59 -4.46
CA PHE A 515 9.18 4.76 -5.69
C PHE A 515 9.03 3.46 -6.48
N GLY A 516 10.10 2.65 -6.58
CA GLY A 516 10.07 1.34 -7.21
C GLY A 516 9.08 0.40 -6.52
N CYS A 517 9.19 0.24 -5.19
CA CYS A 517 8.29 -0.61 -4.41
C CYS A 517 6.83 -0.17 -4.49
N ALA A 518 6.56 1.14 -4.43
CA ALA A 518 5.19 1.65 -4.53
C ALA A 518 4.57 1.35 -5.91
N THR A 519 5.34 1.55 -6.98
CA THR A 519 4.89 1.23 -8.34
C THR A 519 4.69 -0.29 -8.50
N GLN A 520 5.63 -1.11 -8.01
CA GLN A 520 5.52 -2.57 -8.03
C GLN A 520 4.21 -3.05 -7.40
N THR A 521 3.88 -2.54 -6.20
CA THR A 521 2.65 -2.89 -5.48
C THR A 521 1.41 -2.59 -6.32
N LYS A 522 1.32 -1.39 -6.89
CA LYS A 522 0.15 -0.97 -7.70
C LYS A 522 0.06 -1.72 -9.03
N VAL A 523 1.18 -1.97 -9.70
CA VAL A 523 1.21 -2.77 -10.94
C VAL A 523 0.75 -4.20 -10.66
N ALA A 524 1.25 -4.84 -9.59
CA ALA A 524 0.82 -6.17 -9.19
C ALA A 524 -0.70 -6.20 -8.91
N PHE A 525 -1.22 -5.18 -8.21
CA PHE A 525 -2.65 -5.04 -7.93
C PHE A 525 -3.49 -4.95 -9.21
N TYR A 526 -3.20 -4.01 -10.12
CA TYR A 526 -4.01 -3.83 -11.33
C TYR A 526 -3.95 -5.02 -12.30
N LEU A 527 -2.80 -5.70 -12.38
CA LEU A 527 -2.68 -6.93 -13.15
C LEU A 527 -3.51 -8.06 -12.54
N GLY A 528 -3.52 -8.20 -11.21
CA GLY A 528 -4.40 -9.14 -10.52
C GLY A 528 -5.88 -8.82 -10.70
N ALA A 529 -6.24 -7.53 -10.73
CA ALA A 529 -7.61 -7.05 -10.96
C ALA A 529 -8.09 -7.19 -12.41
N GLY A 530 -7.25 -7.70 -13.31
CA GLY A 530 -7.60 -7.84 -14.71
C GLY A 530 -7.68 -6.54 -15.50
N LYS A 531 -7.04 -5.46 -15.01
CA LYS A 531 -7.06 -4.12 -15.60
C LYS A 531 -5.68 -3.73 -16.18
N PRO A 532 -5.27 -4.28 -17.35
CA PRO A 532 -3.95 -4.03 -17.95
C PRO A 532 -3.71 -2.56 -18.29
N THR A 533 -4.76 -1.83 -18.66
CA THR A 533 -4.68 -0.39 -18.97
C THR A 533 -4.29 0.42 -17.73
N SER A 534 -4.93 0.17 -16.60
CA SER A 534 -4.61 0.85 -15.33
C SER A 534 -3.21 0.51 -14.84
N ALA A 535 -2.75 -0.73 -15.04
CA ALA A 535 -1.38 -1.12 -14.76
C ALA A 535 -0.36 -0.33 -15.60
N LYS A 536 -0.63 -0.12 -16.90
CA LYS A 536 0.18 0.76 -17.78
C LYS A 536 0.15 2.21 -17.31
N ALA A 537 -1.02 2.72 -16.92
CA ALA A 537 -1.18 4.09 -16.45
C ALA A 537 -0.35 4.34 -15.18
N VAL A 538 -0.44 3.48 -14.17
CA VAL A 538 0.38 3.63 -12.96
C VAL A 538 1.87 3.46 -13.23
N THR A 539 2.25 2.59 -14.16
CA THR A 539 3.64 2.47 -14.61
C THR A 539 4.14 3.82 -15.19
N LYS A 540 3.34 4.51 -16.00
CA LYS A 540 3.71 5.83 -16.52
C LYS A 540 3.82 6.88 -15.41
N ILE A 541 2.89 6.90 -14.46
CA ILE A 541 2.93 7.80 -13.30
C ILE A 541 4.21 7.57 -12.48
N GLY A 542 4.48 6.32 -12.12
CA GLY A 542 5.68 5.93 -11.39
C GLY A 542 6.97 6.28 -12.11
N ALA A 543 7.01 6.14 -13.44
CA ALA A 543 8.15 6.54 -14.26
C ALA A 543 8.41 8.05 -14.19
N ILE A 544 7.36 8.88 -14.32
CA ILE A 544 7.45 10.33 -14.20
C ILE A 544 7.95 10.72 -12.81
N CYS A 545 7.36 10.15 -11.75
CA CYS A 545 7.77 10.41 -10.37
C CYS A 545 9.25 10.03 -10.14
N THR A 546 9.68 8.89 -10.67
CA THR A 546 11.07 8.43 -10.53
C THR A 546 12.04 9.35 -11.25
N ILE A 547 11.73 9.76 -12.49
CA ILE A 547 12.55 10.70 -13.26
C ILE A 547 12.66 12.05 -12.53
N VAL A 548 11.53 12.59 -12.05
CA VAL A 548 11.53 13.86 -11.28
C VAL A 548 12.39 13.73 -10.03
N ASN A 549 12.22 12.65 -9.26
CA ASN A 549 13.02 12.38 -8.06
C ASN A 549 14.52 12.27 -8.38
N ALA A 550 14.88 11.54 -9.45
CA ALA A 550 16.26 11.38 -9.89
C ALA A 550 16.89 12.72 -10.34
N VAL A 551 16.14 13.56 -11.06
CA VAL A 551 16.60 14.90 -11.47
C VAL A 551 16.79 15.81 -10.26
N VAL A 552 15.85 15.81 -9.31
CA VAL A 552 15.95 16.61 -8.08
C VAL A 552 17.18 16.18 -7.27
N LEU A 553 17.38 14.88 -7.06
CA LEU A 553 18.53 14.36 -6.33
C LEU A 553 19.85 14.67 -7.06
N ALA A 554 19.90 14.49 -8.38
CA ALA A 554 21.06 14.88 -9.18
C ALA A 554 21.40 16.36 -9.05
N ALA A 555 20.40 17.26 -9.10
CA ALA A 555 20.59 18.69 -8.93
C ALA A 555 21.13 19.06 -7.54
N VAL A 556 20.59 18.43 -6.48
CA VAL A 556 21.07 18.62 -5.10
C VAL A 556 22.52 18.15 -4.96
N ILE A 557 22.85 16.96 -5.47
CA ILE A 557 24.20 16.39 -5.40
C ILE A 557 25.21 17.26 -6.16
N LEU A 558 24.87 17.68 -7.38
CA LEU A 558 25.75 18.55 -8.19
C LEU A 558 25.97 19.92 -7.53
N SER A 559 24.93 20.47 -6.88
CA SER A 559 25.04 21.73 -6.13
C SER A 559 25.95 21.60 -4.91
N LEU A 560 25.96 20.42 -4.28
CA LEU A 560 26.78 20.12 -3.10
C LEU A 560 28.10 19.38 -3.45
N ARG A 561 28.47 19.26 -4.73
CA ARG A 561 29.58 18.39 -5.18
C ARG A 561 30.91 18.58 -4.47
N HIS A 562 31.21 19.81 -4.05
CA HIS A 562 32.46 20.17 -3.37
C HIS A 562 32.40 20.01 -1.84
N ARG A 563 31.22 19.75 -1.27
CA ARG A 563 30.99 19.67 0.18
C ARG A 563 30.44 18.34 0.64
N ILE A 564 29.91 17.52 -0.27
CA ILE A 564 29.16 16.31 0.07
C ILE A 564 30.00 15.27 0.82
N PHE A 565 31.28 15.13 0.47
CA PHE A 565 32.18 14.15 1.07
C PHE A 565 32.93 14.66 2.32
N ILE A 566 32.84 15.96 2.63
CA ILE A 566 33.45 16.52 3.85
C ILE A 566 32.83 15.89 5.12
N VAL A 567 31.57 15.45 5.02
CA VAL A 567 30.89 14.72 6.10
C VAL A 567 31.57 13.38 6.42
N TYR A 568 32.26 12.78 5.45
CA TYR A 568 32.91 11.47 5.61
C TYR A 568 34.41 11.56 5.90
N THR A 569 35.11 12.58 5.40
CA THR A 569 36.55 12.74 5.62
C THR A 569 37.00 14.19 5.51
N ASN A 570 38.06 14.52 6.26
CA ASN A 570 38.77 15.80 6.15
C ASN A 570 40.08 15.68 5.33
N ASP A 571 40.40 14.49 4.83
CA ASP A 571 41.59 14.26 4.01
C ASP A 571 41.39 14.84 2.60
N GLU A 572 42.20 15.84 2.27
CA GLU A 572 42.11 16.56 1.00
C GLU A 572 42.41 15.65 -0.21
N SER A 573 43.27 14.64 -0.07
CA SER A 573 43.58 13.69 -1.14
C SER A 573 42.36 12.82 -1.49
N LEU A 574 41.67 12.31 -0.47
CA LEU A 574 40.44 11.52 -0.64
C LEU A 574 39.28 12.37 -1.17
N LEU A 575 39.16 13.62 -0.72
CA LEU A 575 38.16 14.56 -1.21
C LEU A 575 38.37 14.89 -2.70
N GLN A 576 39.61 15.09 -3.13
CA GLN A 576 39.92 15.30 -4.54
C GLN A 576 39.60 14.06 -5.38
N LEU A 577 39.99 12.87 -4.92
CA LEU A 577 39.74 11.61 -5.62
C LEU A 577 38.23 11.31 -5.74
N ALA A 578 37.47 11.48 -4.65
CA ALA A 578 36.02 11.35 -4.65
C ALA A 578 35.36 12.41 -5.54
N GLY A 579 35.89 13.64 -5.56
CA GLY A 579 35.45 14.75 -6.40
C GLY A 579 35.52 14.45 -7.91
N VAL A 580 36.54 13.72 -8.36
CA VAL A 580 36.68 13.27 -9.76
C VAL A 580 35.53 12.32 -10.15
N ALA A 581 35.05 11.49 -9.22
CA ALA A 581 33.99 10.54 -9.49
C ALA A 581 32.58 11.15 -9.48
N VAL A 582 32.36 12.34 -8.89
CA VAL A 582 31.00 12.91 -8.71
C VAL A 582 30.18 12.99 -10.02
N PRO A 583 30.71 13.47 -11.17
CA PRO A 583 29.91 13.56 -12.39
C PRO A 583 29.51 12.17 -12.93
N ILE A 584 30.41 11.20 -12.82
CA ILE A 584 30.17 9.80 -13.22
C ILE A 584 29.15 9.18 -12.27
N PHE A 585 29.31 9.40 -10.97
CA PHE A 585 28.40 8.98 -9.92
C PHE A 585 26.98 9.49 -10.15
N VAL A 586 26.79 10.77 -10.46
CA VAL A 586 25.46 11.34 -10.73
C VAL A 586 24.82 10.69 -11.97
N SER A 587 25.63 10.40 -12.99
CA SER A 587 25.16 9.72 -14.20
C SER A 587 24.77 8.27 -13.90
N ALA A 588 25.61 7.54 -13.17
CA ALA A 588 25.37 6.16 -12.74
C ALA A 588 24.09 6.06 -11.90
N TYR A 589 23.94 6.99 -10.96
CA TYR A 589 22.82 7.10 -10.04
C TYR A 589 21.50 7.38 -10.78
N PHE A 590 21.53 8.26 -11.78
CA PHE A 590 20.37 8.51 -12.63
C PHE A 590 19.96 7.24 -13.40
N LEU A 591 20.93 6.51 -13.97
CA LEU A 591 20.66 5.25 -14.69
C LEU A 591 20.11 4.16 -13.75
N GLU A 592 20.72 3.98 -12.59
CA GLU A 592 20.26 3.01 -11.58
C GLU A 592 18.83 3.32 -11.13
N SER A 593 18.47 4.61 -10.95
CA SER A 593 17.11 4.99 -10.56
C SER A 593 16.04 4.46 -11.52
N LEU A 594 16.32 4.55 -12.83
CA LEU A 594 15.41 4.11 -13.88
C LEU A 594 15.43 2.60 -14.03
N GLU A 595 16.61 1.99 -13.92
CA GLU A 595 16.79 0.54 -13.93
C GLU A 595 16.00 -0.11 -12.80
N MET A 596 16.17 0.38 -11.56
CA MET A 596 15.49 -0.12 -10.38
C MET A 596 13.97 0.01 -10.50
N PHE A 597 13.52 1.14 -11.03
CA PHE A 597 12.10 1.35 -11.32
C PHE A 597 11.57 0.31 -12.31
N MET A 598 12.26 0.08 -13.44
CA MET A 598 11.83 -0.92 -14.42
C MET A 598 11.90 -2.34 -13.86
N ALA A 599 12.93 -2.66 -13.08
CA ALA A 599 13.06 -3.93 -12.39
C ALA A 599 11.90 -4.15 -11.39
N ALA A 600 11.48 -3.10 -10.68
CA ALA A 600 10.34 -3.16 -9.77
C ALA A 600 9.01 -3.42 -10.52
N VAL A 601 8.80 -2.75 -11.67
CA VAL A 601 7.64 -2.99 -12.54
C VAL A 601 7.64 -4.44 -13.07
N LEU A 602 8.76 -4.93 -13.60
CA LEU A 602 8.91 -6.31 -14.06
C LEU A 602 8.70 -7.32 -12.92
N THR A 603 9.15 -7.01 -11.71
CA THR A 603 8.91 -7.83 -10.53
C THR A 603 7.42 -7.87 -10.19
N GLY A 604 6.70 -6.74 -10.29
CA GLY A 604 5.24 -6.65 -10.10
C GLY A 604 4.45 -7.42 -11.17
N MET A 605 5.02 -7.59 -12.37
CA MET A 605 4.51 -8.47 -13.42
C MET A 605 4.79 -9.96 -13.19
N GLY A 606 5.69 -10.30 -12.26
CA GLY A 606 6.19 -11.66 -12.06
C GLY A 606 7.33 -12.08 -12.99
N GLU A 607 7.90 -11.16 -13.78
CA GLU A 607 8.95 -11.40 -14.78
C GLU A 607 10.38 -11.43 -14.17
N VAL A 608 10.54 -12.10 -13.03
CA VAL A 608 11.81 -12.11 -12.28
C VAL A 608 12.94 -12.86 -12.98
N ARG A 609 12.62 -13.77 -13.91
CA ARG A 609 13.63 -14.52 -14.68
C ARG A 609 14.40 -13.61 -15.63
N VAL A 610 13.72 -12.66 -16.26
CA VAL A 610 14.35 -11.66 -17.12
C VAL A 610 15.31 -10.81 -16.30
N ILE A 611 14.89 -10.37 -15.12
CA ILE A 611 15.72 -9.59 -14.20
C ILE A 611 16.98 -10.38 -13.83
N PHE A 612 16.82 -11.63 -13.41
CA PHE A 612 17.93 -12.51 -13.04
C PHE A 612 18.96 -12.68 -14.17
N TRP A 613 18.53 -13.07 -15.37
CA TRP A 613 19.47 -13.31 -16.48
C TRP A 613 20.14 -12.03 -16.97
N THR A 614 19.40 -10.92 -16.97
CA THR A 614 19.93 -9.60 -17.36
C THR A 614 20.99 -9.13 -16.37
N ALA A 615 20.71 -9.24 -15.07
CA ALA A 615 21.67 -8.87 -14.04
C ALA A 615 22.90 -9.78 -14.05
N LEU A 616 22.74 -11.09 -14.19
CA LEU A 616 23.87 -12.02 -14.32
C LEU A 616 24.78 -11.62 -15.49
N PHE A 617 24.21 -11.38 -16.67
CA PHE A 617 24.97 -10.96 -17.85
C PHE A 617 25.62 -9.59 -17.68
N ALA A 618 24.86 -8.57 -17.26
CA ALA A 618 25.37 -7.21 -17.13
C ALA A 618 26.49 -7.13 -16.08
N THR A 619 26.35 -7.82 -14.96
CA THR A 619 27.33 -7.75 -13.87
C THR A 619 28.59 -8.57 -14.17
N TRP A 620 28.44 -9.80 -14.68
CA TRP A 620 29.60 -10.68 -14.89
C TRP A 620 30.26 -10.52 -16.25
N CYS A 621 29.48 -10.35 -17.32
CA CYS A 621 29.99 -10.28 -18.68
C CYS A 621 30.27 -8.86 -19.15
N VAL A 622 29.74 -7.83 -18.47
CA VAL A 622 29.96 -6.42 -18.84
C VAL A 622 30.71 -5.67 -17.75
N GLN A 623 30.20 -5.58 -16.53
CA GLN A 623 30.79 -4.76 -15.48
C GLN A 623 32.25 -5.17 -15.17
N LEU A 624 32.49 -6.45 -14.88
CA LEU A 624 33.83 -6.92 -14.50
C LEU A 624 34.87 -6.74 -15.63
N PRO A 625 34.61 -7.14 -16.89
CA PRO A 625 35.55 -6.90 -17.98
C PRO A 625 35.77 -5.42 -18.27
N VAL A 626 34.71 -4.59 -18.27
CA VAL A 626 34.83 -3.15 -18.49
C VAL A 626 35.67 -2.52 -17.40
N CYS A 627 35.43 -2.88 -16.14
CA CYS A 627 36.23 -2.43 -15.00
C CYS A 627 37.70 -2.81 -15.17
N TYR A 628 38.00 -4.06 -15.53
CA TYR A 628 39.37 -4.53 -15.71
C TYR A 628 40.08 -3.79 -16.84
N VAL A 629 39.44 -3.66 -18.01
CA VAL A 629 40.03 -2.98 -19.17
C VAL A 629 40.29 -1.50 -18.86
N TRP A 630 39.32 -0.80 -18.27
CA TRP A 630 39.48 0.61 -17.93
C TRP A 630 40.52 0.83 -16.82
N ALA A 631 40.55 -0.06 -15.82
CA ALA A 631 41.48 0.05 -14.71
C ALA A 631 42.93 -0.25 -15.12
N PHE A 632 43.18 -1.32 -15.88
CA PHE A 632 44.54 -1.84 -16.10
C PHE A 632 45.07 -1.66 -17.52
N VAL A 633 44.20 -1.51 -18.53
CA VAL A 633 44.64 -1.30 -19.92
C VAL A 633 44.68 0.18 -20.26
N PHE A 634 43.66 0.94 -19.86
CA PHE A 634 43.58 2.38 -20.08
C PHE A 634 44.13 3.22 -18.92
N ASP A 635 44.47 2.59 -17.79
CA ASP A 635 44.98 3.25 -16.58
C ASP A 635 44.11 4.44 -16.13
N ALA A 636 42.78 4.29 -16.26
CA ALA A 636 41.82 5.36 -15.95
C ALA A 636 41.61 5.58 -14.44
N GLY A 637 42.44 4.95 -13.58
CA GLY A 637 42.43 5.14 -12.13
C GLY A 637 41.06 4.87 -11.49
N PHE A 638 40.72 5.64 -10.46
CA PHE A 638 39.45 5.52 -9.71
C PHE A 638 38.18 5.62 -10.58
N ALA A 639 38.21 6.43 -11.65
CA ALA A 639 37.06 6.62 -12.53
C ALA A 639 36.66 5.33 -13.27
N SER A 640 37.59 4.38 -13.45
CA SER A 640 37.31 3.10 -14.10
C SER A 640 36.21 2.29 -13.41
N LEU A 641 36.20 2.28 -12.07
CA LEU A 641 35.23 1.56 -11.23
C LEU A 641 33.81 2.07 -11.49
N TRP A 642 33.62 3.39 -11.41
CA TRP A 642 32.32 4.02 -11.58
C TRP A 642 31.83 4.03 -13.03
N ASN A 643 32.74 4.11 -14.01
CA ASN A 643 32.35 3.94 -15.41
C ASN A 643 31.90 2.50 -15.72
N ALA A 644 32.49 1.49 -15.08
CA ALA A 644 32.01 0.12 -15.19
C ALA A 644 30.60 -0.04 -14.61
N VAL A 645 30.32 0.59 -13.46
CA VAL A 645 28.97 0.65 -12.88
C VAL A 645 27.99 1.35 -13.83
N CYS A 646 28.33 2.53 -14.36
CA CYS A 646 27.52 3.23 -15.38
C CYS A 646 27.18 2.34 -16.57
N THR A 647 28.19 1.65 -17.10
CA THR A 647 28.02 0.81 -18.30
C THR A 647 27.11 -0.38 -18.01
N MET A 648 27.26 -0.99 -16.83
CA MET A 648 26.38 -2.07 -16.38
C MET A 648 24.93 -1.59 -16.26
N GLU A 649 24.69 -0.48 -15.57
CA GLU A 649 23.32 0.04 -15.39
C GLU A 649 22.68 0.48 -16.71
N ALA A 650 23.47 1.07 -17.62
CA ALA A 650 22.98 1.39 -18.96
C ALA A 650 22.54 0.13 -19.73
N VAL A 651 23.30 -0.96 -19.67
CA VAL A 651 22.95 -2.22 -20.33
C VAL A 651 21.67 -2.82 -19.74
N LYS A 652 21.55 -2.89 -18.41
CA LYS A 652 20.33 -3.38 -17.75
C LYS A 652 19.12 -2.53 -18.12
N LEU A 653 19.25 -1.19 -18.05
CA LEU A 653 18.20 -0.25 -18.40
C LEU A 653 17.71 -0.45 -19.84
N VAL A 654 18.63 -0.58 -20.81
CA VAL A 654 18.26 -0.82 -22.21
C VAL A 654 17.52 -2.13 -22.37
N ILE A 655 17.99 -3.21 -21.74
CA ILE A 655 17.35 -4.53 -21.83
C ILE A 655 15.94 -4.47 -21.19
N PHE A 656 15.80 -3.89 -20.00
CA PHE A 656 14.51 -3.75 -19.34
C PHE A 656 13.55 -2.85 -20.10
N ALA A 657 14.03 -1.76 -20.70
CA ALA A 657 13.21 -0.89 -21.55
C ALA A 657 12.70 -1.63 -22.79
N VAL A 658 13.55 -2.41 -23.45
CA VAL A 658 13.16 -3.23 -24.61
C VAL A 658 12.16 -4.31 -24.20
N VAL A 659 12.40 -5.01 -23.10
CA VAL A 659 11.48 -6.03 -22.59
C VAL A 659 10.13 -5.39 -22.27
N LEU A 660 10.09 -4.32 -21.47
CA LEU A 660 8.86 -3.65 -21.07
C LEU A 660 8.07 -3.09 -22.28
N ALA A 661 8.77 -2.62 -23.31
CA ALA A 661 8.15 -2.16 -24.56
C ALA A 661 7.58 -3.30 -25.42
N ARG A 662 8.07 -4.54 -25.24
CA ARG A 662 7.64 -5.73 -25.99
C ARG A 662 6.70 -6.64 -25.20
N VAL A 663 6.53 -6.39 -23.90
CA VAL A 663 5.62 -7.14 -23.04
C VAL A 663 4.19 -6.98 -23.53
N ASP A 664 3.54 -8.11 -23.76
CA ASP A 664 2.10 -8.16 -23.96
C ASP A 664 1.42 -8.14 -22.58
N TRP A 665 0.80 -7.00 -22.28
CA TRP A 665 0.17 -6.76 -20.98
C TRP A 665 -1.05 -7.65 -20.76
N ASP A 666 -1.74 -8.05 -21.82
CA ASP A 666 -2.90 -8.94 -21.70
C ASP A 666 -2.45 -10.33 -21.27
N VAL A 667 -1.36 -10.84 -21.87
CA VAL A 667 -0.78 -12.14 -21.50
C VAL A 667 -0.20 -12.15 -20.08
N VAL A 668 0.41 -11.05 -19.65
CA VAL A 668 0.90 -10.90 -18.27
C VAL A 668 -0.28 -10.86 -17.29
N THR A 669 -1.33 -10.12 -17.62
CA THR A 669 -2.56 -10.04 -16.81
C THR A 669 -3.22 -11.41 -16.67
N ASP A 670 -3.34 -12.15 -17.77
CA ASP A 670 -3.93 -13.50 -17.74
C ASP A 670 -3.13 -14.45 -16.82
N ARG A 671 -1.80 -14.36 -16.83
CA ARG A 671 -0.94 -15.12 -15.90
C ARG A 671 -1.10 -14.66 -14.45
N ALA A 672 -1.22 -13.36 -14.20
CA ALA A 672 -1.43 -12.82 -12.86
C ALA A 672 -2.78 -13.27 -12.27
N ILE A 673 -3.85 -13.27 -13.07
CA ILE A 673 -5.17 -13.79 -12.67
C ILE A 673 -5.11 -15.29 -12.38
N GLN A 674 -4.44 -16.08 -13.24
CA GLN A 674 -4.25 -17.51 -13.02
C GLN A 674 -3.47 -17.80 -11.73
N ALA A 675 -2.36 -17.08 -11.49
CA ALA A 675 -1.58 -17.19 -10.26
C ALA A 675 -2.36 -16.76 -9.01
N SER A 676 -3.41 -15.96 -9.19
CA SER A 676 -4.33 -15.51 -8.13
C SER A 676 -5.55 -16.43 -7.95
N GLU A 677 -5.62 -17.53 -8.71
CA GLU A 677 -6.72 -18.51 -8.67
C GLU A 677 -8.11 -17.88 -8.90
N ALA A 678 -8.18 -16.81 -9.71
CA ALA A 678 -9.41 -16.05 -9.96
C ALA A 678 -9.95 -16.24 -11.40
N LYS A 679 -11.23 -15.89 -11.61
CA LYS A 679 -11.86 -15.87 -12.95
C LYS A 679 -11.63 -14.51 -13.62
N ARG A 680 -11.40 -14.53 -14.94
CA ARG A 680 -11.16 -13.30 -15.73
C ARG A 680 -12.44 -12.42 -15.77
N PRO A 681 -12.35 -11.11 -15.47
CA PRO A 681 -13.44 -10.17 -15.74
C PRO A 681 -13.70 -9.99 -17.25
N SER A 682 -14.86 -9.42 -17.62
CA SER A 682 -15.27 -9.32 -19.02
C SER A 682 -14.44 -8.28 -19.78
N LYS A 683 -14.25 -8.44 -21.10
CA LYS A 683 -13.45 -7.50 -21.91
C LYS A 683 -14.11 -6.13 -22.10
N ASP A 684 -15.41 -6.05 -21.95
CA ASP A 684 -16.18 -4.81 -22.12
C ASP A 684 -15.90 -3.82 -20.96
N ASP A 685 -15.53 -4.34 -19.79
CA ASP A 685 -15.13 -3.55 -18.61
C ASP A 685 -13.83 -2.76 -18.87
N ASP A 686 -12.87 -3.35 -19.58
CA ASP A 686 -11.58 -2.71 -19.92
C ASP A 686 -11.72 -1.60 -20.97
N GLU A 687 -12.59 -1.77 -21.99
CA GLU A 687 -12.83 -0.74 -23.01
C GLU A 687 -13.56 0.49 -22.45
N THR A 688 -14.47 0.26 -21.50
CA THR A 688 -15.22 1.34 -20.84
C THR A 688 -14.29 2.19 -19.97
N GLU A 689 -13.39 1.57 -19.21
CA GLU A 689 -12.37 2.25 -18.41
C GLU A 689 -11.39 3.07 -19.27
N LEU A 690 -10.95 2.53 -20.42
CA LEU A 690 -10.10 3.23 -21.39
C LEU A 690 -10.72 4.54 -21.88
N ARG A 691 -12.03 4.55 -22.14
CA ARG A 691 -12.75 5.76 -22.57
C ARG A 691 -12.78 6.79 -21.45
N HIS A 692 -13.10 6.37 -20.22
CA HIS A 692 -13.12 7.25 -19.06
C HIS A 692 -11.76 7.88 -18.78
N GLN A 693 -10.66 7.12 -18.90
CA GLN A 693 -9.30 7.64 -18.75
C GLN A 693 -8.93 8.68 -19.81
N ASN A 694 -9.30 8.44 -21.07
CA ASN A 694 -9.04 9.40 -22.15
C ASN A 694 -9.82 10.70 -21.93
N GLU A 695 -11.05 10.63 -21.44
CA GLU A 695 -11.84 11.82 -21.08
C GLU A 695 -11.17 12.61 -19.94
N GLN A 696 -10.74 11.95 -18.86
CA GLN A 696 -10.01 12.63 -17.78
C GLN A 696 -8.70 13.26 -18.23
N LEU A 697 -7.95 12.60 -19.11
CA LEU A 697 -6.70 13.13 -19.67
C LEU A 697 -6.95 14.35 -20.55
N VAL A 698 -8.05 14.35 -21.32
CA VAL A 698 -8.49 15.50 -22.10
C VAL A 698 -8.87 16.65 -21.17
N GLU A 699 -9.67 16.40 -20.13
CA GLU A 699 -10.03 17.42 -19.13
C GLU A 699 -8.80 18.01 -18.42
N LEU A 700 -7.85 17.18 -18.01
CA LEU A 700 -6.58 17.63 -17.44
C LEU A 700 -5.78 18.47 -18.44
N SER A 701 -5.74 18.07 -19.72
CA SER A 701 -5.06 18.84 -20.75
C SER A 701 -5.73 20.18 -21.04
N ASP A 702 -7.07 20.25 -20.95
CA ASP A 702 -7.84 21.47 -21.13
C ASP A 702 -7.71 22.42 -19.93
N ILE A 703 -7.54 21.87 -18.72
CA ILE A 703 -7.21 22.66 -17.51
C ILE A 703 -5.81 23.29 -17.63
N PHE A 704 -4.82 22.56 -18.16
CA PHE A 704 -3.48 23.12 -18.40
C PHE A 704 -3.43 24.05 -19.63
N ASN A 705 -4.40 23.97 -20.54
CA ASN A 705 -4.49 24.78 -21.76
C ASN A 705 -5.57 25.90 -21.71
N GLY A 706 -6.13 26.21 -20.54
CA GLY A 706 -7.07 27.33 -20.34
C GLY A 706 -6.48 28.73 -20.61
N PRO A 707 -7.32 29.75 -20.89
CA PRO A 707 -7.18 30.61 -22.07
C PRO A 707 -6.14 31.72 -21.91
N THR A 708 -5.00 31.59 -22.58
CA THR A 708 -4.22 32.75 -23.04
C THR A 708 -3.80 32.51 -24.49
N MET A 709 -4.66 32.96 -25.42
CA MET A 709 -4.34 33.43 -26.78
C MET A 709 -5.66 33.57 -27.57
N ALA A 710 -6.48 34.55 -27.16
CA ALA A 710 -7.48 35.11 -28.06
C ALA A 710 -6.75 36.06 -29.02
N GLY A 711 -6.67 35.69 -30.31
CA GLY A 711 -6.27 36.62 -31.37
C GLY A 711 -5.29 36.07 -32.40
N ALA A 712 -5.71 35.08 -33.20
CA ALA A 712 -5.16 34.93 -34.55
C ALA A 712 -6.21 34.30 -35.47
N PRO A 713 -6.53 34.90 -36.64
CA PRO A 713 -7.52 34.36 -37.55
C PRO A 713 -6.98 33.08 -38.20
N ARG A 714 -7.66 31.96 -37.95
CA ARG A 714 -7.39 30.68 -38.62
C ARG A 714 -7.92 30.75 -40.06
N THR A 715 -7.01 30.74 -41.03
CA THR A 715 -7.31 30.42 -42.44
C THR A 715 -7.76 28.95 -42.55
N PRO A 716 -8.78 28.63 -43.37
CA PRO A 716 -9.30 27.28 -43.49
C PRO A 716 -8.41 26.46 -44.44
N LEU A 717 -7.74 25.43 -43.90
CA LEU A 717 -7.14 24.38 -44.72
C LEU A 717 -8.05 23.15 -44.68
N ALA A 718 -8.54 22.87 -45.88
CA ALA A 718 -9.40 21.80 -46.37
C ALA A 718 -9.46 20.49 -45.56
N SER A 719 -10.72 20.04 -45.43
CA SER A 719 -11.16 18.66 -45.27
C SER A 719 -10.33 17.66 -46.08
N ALA A 720 -9.67 16.73 -45.40
CA ALA A 720 -9.27 15.45 -45.97
C ALA A 720 -9.99 14.35 -45.20
N ALA A 721 -10.84 13.65 -45.94
CA ALA A 721 -11.78 12.65 -45.48
C ALA A 721 -11.10 11.48 -44.75
N VAL A 722 -11.66 11.10 -43.60
CA VAL A 722 -11.50 9.78 -43.01
C VAL A 722 -12.37 8.82 -43.82
N THR A 723 -11.74 7.94 -44.59
CA THR A 723 -12.42 6.81 -45.24
C THR A 723 -12.12 5.53 -44.44
N PRO A 724 -13.11 4.69 -44.14
CA PRO A 724 -12.90 3.41 -43.50
C PRO A 724 -12.53 2.36 -44.55
N SER A 725 -11.45 1.61 -44.34
CA SER A 725 -11.22 0.36 -45.08
C SER A 725 -10.65 -0.71 -44.18
N SER A 726 -11.52 -1.62 -43.79
CA SER A 726 -11.20 -2.91 -43.21
C SER A 726 -10.63 -3.87 -44.27
N THR A 727 -9.98 -4.92 -43.77
CA THR A 727 -9.93 -6.26 -44.38
C THR A 727 -8.89 -6.53 -45.49
N ARG A 728 -7.71 -7.02 -45.07
CA ARG A 728 -7.06 -8.28 -45.52
C ARG A 728 -5.57 -8.29 -45.14
N MET A 729 -5.15 -9.21 -44.28
CA MET A 729 -4.14 -10.22 -44.64
C MET A 729 -3.91 -11.26 -43.53
N ARG A 730 -4.36 -12.49 -43.85
CA ARG A 730 -3.70 -13.79 -43.68
C ARG A 730 -3.28 -14.25 -42.26
N LYS A 731 -4.12 -15.14 -41.72
CA LYS A 731 -3.73 -16.29 -40.88
C LYS A 731 -2.57 -17.06 -41.52
N ARG A 732 -1.50 -17.28 -40.78
CA ARG A 732 -0.61 -18.44 -40.94
C ARG A 732 -0.41 -19.10 -39.58
N THR A 733 -1.19 -20.15 -39.38
CA THR A 733 -1.07 -21.16 -38.34
C THR A 733 0.29 -21.84 -38.46
N LEU A 734 1.04 -21.92 -37.36
CA LEU A 734 2.08 -22.93 -37.16
C LEU A 734 1.78 -23.62 -35.84
N SER A 735 1.17 -24.81 -35.96
CA SER A 735 1.08 -25.81 -34.91
C SER A 735 2.47 -26.40 -34.67
N TYR A 736 2.89 -26.56 -33.42
CA TYR A 736 3.69 -27.71 -33.03
C TYR A 736 3.26 -28.17 -31.66
N GLY A 737 2.61 -29.34 -31.66
CA GLY A 737 2.24 -30.09 -30.47
C GLY A 737 3.40 -30.89 -29.91
N ALA A 738 3.19 -31.33 -28.67
CA ALA A 738 4.04 -32.20 -27.90
C ALA A 738 4.37 -33.52 -28.62
N VAL A 739 5.61 -33.99 -28.45
CA VAL A 739 5.96 -35.42 -28.51
C VAL A 739 6.94 -35.72 -27.37
N VAL A 740 6.53 -36.65 -26.51
CA VAL A 740 7.33 -37.34 -25.49
C VAL A 740 7.66 -38.74 -26.03
N SER A 741 8.87 -39.23 -25.71
CA SER A 741 9.42 -40.59 -25.89
C SER A 741 9.63 -41.04 -27.36
N ASP A 742 10.61 -41.83 -27.76
CA ASP A 742 11.45 -42.80 -27.07
C ASP A 742 12.66 -43.14 -28.00
N GLN A 743 13.67 -43.81 -27.44
CA GLN A 743 14.69 -44.65 -28.12
C GLN A 743 15.91 -44.04 -28.86
N ALA A 744 17.06 -44.21 -28.19
CA ALA A 744 18.22 -45.02 -28.59
C ALA A 744 18.98 -44.80 -29.93
N GLY A 745 20.31 -44.68 -29.81
CA GLY A 745 21.24 -45.39 -30.68
C GLY A 745 22.33 -44.58 -31.40
N HIS A 746 23.59 -44.86 -31.03
CA HIS A 746 24.82 -44.84 -31.86
C HIS A 746 25.23 -43.49 -32.50
N VAL A 747 26.33 -42.84 -32.08
CA VAL A 747 27.77 -43.16 -32.21
C VAL A 747 28.51 -42.03 -31.51
#